data_AF-A0A2K8ZWF3-F1
#
_entry.id   AF-A0A2K8ZWF3-F1
#
_cell.length_a   1.000
_cell.length_b   1.000
_cell.length_c   1.000
_cell.angle_alpha   90.00
_cell.angle_beta   90.00
_cell.angle_gamma   90.00
#
_symmetry.space_group_name_H-M   'P 1'
#
loop_
_entity.id
_entity.type
_entity.pdbx_description
1 polymer ?
#
loop_
_entity_poly.entity_id
_entity_poly.type
_entity_poly.pdbx_seq_one_letter_code
_entity_poly.pdbx_strand_id
1 'polypeptide(L)'
;MKNNFKTKNDFKNAFLSKLNETYKVDLKESTVYQRYNVLAHLLDESLEDAFQKTNQYVNDHQMKKTIYFSMEFLMGRLITNNLQNSGYYDIVKEGFNELGIDLNEVEHAEVDAGLGNGGLGRLAACFLDSSASLALPLYGNSLRYKHGFFVQEIKDHKQVEHKDPWLNQEFIWESRDEENAIEIPLFGYVEHTKLINPVWIKAVPYDVKVVGDQNGVVTSLRLWSTEPSDKQKHQDEEYMKIVDGVDDQLYPDDSTEDGKTIRLLQSYIFSAAGVKHAIKEHKALGRSIKEFHKYYTFQINDTHPTLVIPELMRIFMDEEGIGYDEAWNITTNTCAFTNHTILAEALEKWDKGIFRNLLPRIYEILQEMNRRFKQILENDGRFNNEQIYLMSLIGHNHVRMAHICIFGSFSVNGVAALHTDILKHIEMKNFYTLYPNKFNNKTNGITHRRWLIHTNKELVQILDEKIGTSWREDLTKLELLDPFKDDLETQKQIDDMKRAKKQALADRIYAEQGVKLDVNSIFDIQVKRLHEYKRQLMNILHIIYVYQRLKSDESFKKDYYPHSFIFGAKAAPSYHMAKAVIELIDTVAAVVNNDKDTNDLLKVVFVENYNVTYAEYIMPAADLSEQISTATKEASGTGNMKFMMNGAITIGTMDGANVEIVQEAGKENNIIFGLSAEEVSKIYEKNGYKPREIYDQDPRLQNVFKFIRTLKKNPAHFDYILNNLLNSDYFLVMKDFNSYVKAHEVANEAYKDRKGWLHKSIMNIAHSGFFTSDRTIANYNKDIWHLETIKLNNK
;
A
#
# COMPACT_ATOMS: atom_id res chain seq x y z
N MET A 1 -11.64 -30.53 -17.03
CA MET A 1 -12.55 -30.21 -15.90
C MET A 1 -13.92 -29.85 -16.46
N LYS A 2 -15.02 -30.15 -15.77
CA LYS A 2 -16.34 -29.60 -16.15
C LYS A 2 -16.26 -28.08 -15.98
N ASN A 3 -16.57 -27.30 -17.01
CA ASN A 3 -16.58 -25.85 -16.91
C ASN A 3 -17.87 -25.43 -16.17
N ASN A 4 -17.76 -25.32 -14.84
CA ASN A 4 -18.88 -25.03 -13.94
C ASN A 4 -19.46 -23.62 -14.15
N PHE A 5 -18.78 -22.74 -14.89
CA PHE A 5 -19.20 -21.36 -15.12
C PHE A 5 -19.54 -21.08 -16.59
N LYS A 6 -19.85 -22.10 -17.41
CA LYS A 6 -20.22 -21.88 -18.81
C LYS A 6 -21.59 -21.22 -18.97
N THR A 7 -22.56 -21.61 -18.13
CA THR A 7 -23.89 -21.00 -18.07
C THR A 7 -24.34 -20.87 -16.62
N LYS A 8 -25.33 -20.01 -16.36
CA LYS A 8 -25.93 -19.88 -15.02
C LYS A 8 -26.50 -21.21 -14.48
N ASN A 9 -26.98 -22.09 -15.35
CA ASN A 9 -27.51 -23.40 -14.94
C ASN A 9 -26.39 -24.37 -14.57
N ASP A 10 -25.27 -24.35 -15.31
CA ASP A 10 -24.08 -25.13 -14.95
C ASP A 10 -23.58 -24.71 -13.56
N PHE A 11 -23.52 -23.40 -13.32
CA PHE A 11 -23.10 -22.84 -12.05
C PHE A 11 -24.03 -23.25 -10.90
N LYS A 12 -25.34 -23.02 -11.02
CA LYS A 12 -26.30 -23.40 -9.97
C LYS A 12 -26.22 -24.89 -9.62
N ASN A 13 -26.12 -25.76 -10.62
CA ASN A 13 -26.04 -27.20 -10.40
C ASN A 13 -24.73 -27.58 -9.68
N ALA A 14 -23.59 -27.01 -10.10
CA ALA A 14 -22.31 -27.23 -9.44
C ALA A 14 -22.32 -26.70 -8.00
N PHE A 15 -22.87 -25.50 -7.79
CA PHE A 15 -22.99 -24.85 -6.48
C PHE A 15 -23.84 -25.68 -5.51
N LEU A 16 -25.04 -26.09 -5.91
CA LEU A 16 -25.93 -26.90 -5.07
C LEU A 16 -25.35 -28.28 -4.79
N SER A 17 -24.72 -28.93 -5.78
CA SER A 17 -24.06 -30.23 -5.60
C SER A 17 -22.91 -30.12 -4.59
N LYS A 18 -22.02 -29.15 -4.78
CA LYS A 18 -20.87 -28.92 -3.89
C LYS A 18 -21.29 -28.53 -2.48
N LEU A 19 -22.35 -27.71 -2.34
CA LEU A 19 -22.92 -27.36 -1.03
C LEU A 19 -23.41 -28.59 -0.28
N ASN A 20 -24.16 -29.47 -0.94
CA ASN A 20 -24.63 -30.72 -0.34
C ASN A 20 -23.46 -31.69 -0.09
N GLU A 21 -22.50 -31.80 -1.00
CA GLU A 21 -21.34 -32.68 -0.85
C GLU A 21 -20.46 -32.30 0.34
N THR A 22 -20.09 -31.02 0.46
CA THR A 22 -19.18 -30.49 1.49
C THR A 22 -19.86 -30.40 2.86
N TYR A 23 -21.08 -29.86 2.93
CA TYR A 23 -21.71 -29.51 4.22
C TYR A 23 -22.90 -30.38 4.59
N LYS A 24 -23.40 -31.24 3.69
CA LYS A 24 -24.59 -32.10 3.91
C LYS A 24 -25.85 -31.29 4.28
N VAL A 25 -25.98 -30.08 3.75
CA VAL A 25 -27.13 -29.19 3.95
C VAL A 25 -27.79 -28.82 2.63
N ASP A 26 -29.07 -28.48 2.68
CA ASP A 26 -29.78 -27.83 1.57
C ASP A 26 -29.56 -26.31 1.59
N LEU A 27 -29.84 -25.63 0.47
CA LEU A 27 -29.64 -24.18 0.35
C LEU A 27 -30.34 -23.35 1.43
N LYS A 28 -31.54 -23.76 1.85
CA LYS A 28 -32.33 -23.05 2.88
C LYS A 28 -31.68 -23.12 4.26
N GLU A 29 -30.89 -24.15 4.53
CA GLU A 29 -30.25 -24.41 5.81
C GLU A 29 -28.79 -23.93 5.83
N SER A 30 -28.23 -23.53 4.68
CA SER A 30 -26.84 -23.11 4.59
C SER A 30 -26.61 -21.70 5.14
N THR A 31 -25.48 -21.53 5.81
CA THR A 31 -25.02 -20.22 6.27
C THR A 31 -24.38 -19.43 5.14
N VAL A 32 -24.28 -18.10 5.29
CA VAL A 32 -23.59 -17.23 4.32
C VAL A 32 -22.13 -17.68 4.12
N TYR A 33 -21.44 -18.03 5.20
CA TYR A 33 -20.07 -18.54 5.12
C TYR A 33 -19.96 -19.83 4.32
N GLN A 34 -20.89 -20.79 4.50
CA GLN A 34 -20.89 -22.02 3.69
C GLN A 34 -21.11 -21.73 2.20
N ARG A 35 -21.98 -20.76 1.88
CA ARG A 35 -22.21 -20.31 0.50
C ARG A 35 -20.96 -19.67 -0.09
N TYR A 36 -20.27 -18.81 0.67
CA TYR A 36 -18.99 -18.23 0.29
C TYR A 36 -17.94 -19.31 0.04
N ASN A 37 -17.76 -20.22 1.00
CA ASN A 37 -16.74 -21.26 0.91
C ASN A 37 -16.93 -22.13 -0.34
N VAL A 38 -18.16 -22.56 -0.62
CA VAL A 38 -18.49 -23.33 -1.83
C VAL A 38 -18.20 -22.53 -3.11
N LEU A 39 -18.62 -21.27 -3.17
CA LEU A 39 -18.37 -20.42 -4.34
C LEU A 39 -16.87 -20.22 -4.57
N ALA A 40 -16.11 -19.93 -3.52
CA ALA A 40 -14.67 -19.71 -3.58
C ALA A 40 -13.92 -20.96 -4.03
N HIS A 41 -14.24 -22.15 -3.51
CA HIS A 41 -13.63 -23.40 -3.97
C HIS A 41 -13.96 -23.69 -5.44
N LEU A 42 -15.23 -23.54 -5.85
CA LEU A 42 -15.60 -23.75 -7.26
C LEU A 42 -14.85 -22.80 -8.18
N LEU A 43 -14.68 -21.55 -7.77
CA LEU A 43 -13.94 -20.56 -8.53
C LEU A 43 -12.45 -20.90 -8.58
N ASP A 44 -11.81 -21.19 -7.45
CA ASP A 44 -10.38 -21.53 -7.42
C ASP A 44 -10.05 -22.78 -8.25
N GLU A 45 -10.89 -23.82 -8.16
CA GLU A 45 -10.80 -25.04 -8.99
C GLU A 45 -10.90 -24.70 -10.49
N SER A 46 -11.74 -23.74 -10.88
CA SER A 46 -11.90 -23.33 -12.28
C SER A 46 -10.68 -22.58 -12.85
N LEU A 47 -9.86 -21.97 -11.98
CA LEU A 47 -8.67 -21.22 -12.36
C LEU A 47 -7.44 -22.11 -12.55
N GLU A 48 -7.48 -23.36 -12.10
CA GLU A 48 -6.32 -24.26 -12.08
C GLU A 48 -5.77 -24.55 -13.48
N ASP A 49 -6.64 -24.82 -14.46
CA ASP A 49 -6.22 -25.07 -15.85
C ASP A 49 -5.49 -23.86 -16.46
N ALA A 50 -5.97 -22.64 -16.19
CA ALA A 50 -5.34 -21.41 -16.64
C ALA A 50 -3.98 -21.17 -15.97
N PHE A 51 -3.88 -21.46 -14.67
CA PHE A 51 -2.64 -21.38 -13.90
C PHE A 51 -1.57 -22.36 -14.43
N GLN A 52 -1.94 -23.62 -14.63
CA GLN A 52 -1.03 -24.63 -15.19
C GLN A 52 -0.58 -24.28 -16.60
N LYS A 53 -1.50 -23.84 -17.48
CA LYS A 53 -1.16 -23.38 -18.84
C LYS A 53 -0.23 -22.18 -18.83
N THR A 54 -0.44 -21.23 -17.91
CA THR A 54 0.43 -20.05 -17.77
C THR A 54 1.85 -20.49 -17.39
N ASN A 55 2.00 -21.31 -16.34
CA ASN A 55 3.31 -21.78 -15.90
C ASN A 55 4.01 -22.65 -16.95
N GLN A 56 3.26 -23.54 -17.61
CA GLN A 56 3.78 -24.36 -18.69
C GLN A 56 4.26 -23.49 -19.85
N TYR A 57 3.48 -22.50 -20.29
CA TYR A 57 3.88 -21.61 -21.39
C TYR A 57 5.18 -20.87 -21.07
N VAL A 58 5.28 -20.30 -19.86
CA VAL A 58 6.46 -19.56 -19.40
C VAL A 58 7.71 -20.45 -19.37
N ASN A 59 7.57 -21.70 -18.93
CA ASN A 59 8.67 -22.66 -18.86
C ASN A 59 9.07 -23.19 -20.26
N ASP A 60 8.10 -23.60 -21.08
CA ASP A 60 8.32 -24.16 -22.42
C ASP A 60 8.97 -23.15 -23.37
N HIS A 61 8.63 -21.85 -23.23
CA HIS A 61 9.21 -20.77 -24.02
C HIS A 61 10.45 -20.14 -23.39
N GLN A 62 10.93 -20.70 -22.26
CA GLN A 62 12.12 -20.21 -21.56
C GLN A 62 12.07 -18.72 -21.21
N MET A 63 10.88 -18.21 -20.87
CA MET A 63 10.67 -16.78 -20.68
C MET A 63 11.41 -16.26 -19.45
N LYS A 64 11.82 -14.99 -19.52
CA LYS A 64 12.31 -14.23 -18.38
C LYS A 64 11.16 -13.98 -17.39
N LYS A 65 11.42 -14.07 -16.09
CA LYS A 65 10.48 -13.78 -15.01
C LYS A 65 10.93 -12.56 -14.21
N THR A 66 9.99 -11.78 -13.69
CA THR A 66 10.25 -10.84 -12.60
C THR A 66 9.68 -11.38 -11.30
N ILE A 67 10.49 -11.41 -10.24
CA ILE A 67 10.02 -11.69 -8.88
C ILE A 67 9.97 -10.36 -8.12
N TYR A 68 8.77 -9.98 -7.69
CA TYR A 68 8.50 -8.76 -6.96
C TYR A 68 8.53 -9.05 -5.45
N PHE A 69 9.65 -8.70 -4.81
CA PHE A 69 9.86 -8.92 -3.38
C PHE A 69 9.27 -7.76 -2.60
N SER A 70 8.27 -8.03 -1.75
CA SER A 70 7.71 -7.04 -0.84
C SER A 70 7.28 -7.65 0.48
N MET A 71 7.50 -6.94 1.58
CA MET A 71 7.03 -7.34 2.91
C MET A 71 5.52 -7.31 3.04
N GLU A 72 4.81 -6.56 2.19
CA GLU A 72 3.36 -6.48 2.26
C GLU A 72 2.69 -6.57 0.90
N PHE A 73 1.53 -7.24 0.87
CA PHE A 73 0.59 -7.30 -0.23
C PHE A 73 -0.82 -7.09 0.33
N LEU A 74 -1.34 -5.87 0.24
CA LEU A 74 -2.67 -5.55 0.75
C LEU A 74 -3.73 -5.94 -0.29
N MET A 75 -3.94 -7.26 -0.48
CA MET A 75 -4.77 -7.82 -1.56
C MET A 75 -6.25 -7.43 -1.43
N GLY A 76 -6.76 -7.33 -0.20
CA GLY A 76 -8.19 -7.25 0.09
C GLY A 76 -8.87 -8.59 -0.17
N ARG A 77 -10.20 -8.58 -0.30
CA ARG A 77 -11.00 -9.74 -0.72
C ARG A 77 -10.66 -10.17 -2.14
N LEU A 78 -10.47 -11.47 -2.37
CA LEU A 78 -10.14 -12.03 -3.68
C LEU A 78 -11.38 -12.51 -4.44
N ILE A 79 -12.49 -12.83 -3.78
CA ILE A 79 -13.68 -13.40 -4.43
C ILE A 79 -14.22 -12.49 -5.53
N THR A 80 -14.47 -11.22 -5.22
CA THR A 80 -14.99 -10.23 -6.19
C THR A 80 -13.99 -10.04 -7.33
N ASN A 81 -12.69 -9.97 -7.01
CA ASN A 81 -11.63 -9.76 -8.01
C ASN A 81 -11.54 -10.93 -8.98
N ASN A 82 -11.54 -12.15 -8.45
CA ASN A 82 -11.41 -13.36 -9.24
C ASN A 82 -12.67 -13.60 -10.07
N LEU A 83 -13.87 -13.32 -9.55
CA LEU A 83 -15.12 -13.39 -10.33
C LEU A 83 -15.13 -12.41 -11.51
N GLN A 84 -14.67 -11.19 -11.27
CA GLN A 84 -14.62 -10.14 -12.31
C GLN A 84 -13.55 -10.46 -13.36
N ASN A 85 -12.30 -10.68 -12.94
CA ASN A 85 -11.17 -10.90 -13.85
C ASN A 85 -11.31 -12.23 -14.63
N SER A 86 -11.99 -13.25 -14.08
CA SER A 86 -12.29 -14.48 -14.83
C SER A 86 -13.46 -14.36 -15.81
N GLY A 87 -14.24 -13.27 -15.75
CA GLY A 87 -15.46 -13.08 -16.54
C GLY A 87 -16.67 -13.87 -16.03
N TYR A 88 -16.63 -14.40 -14.81
CA TYR A 88 -17.71 -15.22 -14.25
C TYR A 88 -18.71 -14.46 -13.38
N TYR A 89 -18.45 -13.18 -13.06
CA TYR A 89 -19.26 -12.38 -12.15
C TYR A 89 -20.75 -12.35 -12.51
N ASP A 90 -21.10 -12.03 -13.76
CA ASP A 90 -22.50 -11.92 -14.18
C ASP A 90 -23.21 -13.28 -14.18
N ILE A 91 -22.51 -14.35 -14.55
CA ILE A 91 -23.03 -15.72 -14.53
C ILE A 91 -23.39 -16.14 -13.10
N VAL A 92 -22.52 -15.84 -12.15
CA VAL A 92 -22.72 -16.13 -10.72
C VAL A 92 -23.85 -15.26 -10.16
N LYS A 93 -23.85 -13.95 -10.46
CA LYS A 93 -24.88 -13.01 -10.00
C LYS A 93 -26.27 -13.42 -10.48
N GLU A 94 -26.42 -13.75 -11.76
CA GLU A 94 -27.69 -14.24 -12.30
C GLU A 94 -28.14 -15.56 -11.67
N GLY A 95 -27.20 -16.50 -11.50
CA GLY A 95 -27.49 -17.79 -10.86
C GLY A 95 -27.94 -17.64 -9.41
N PHE A 96 -27.27 -16.78 -8.64
CA PHE A 96 -27.64 -16.47 -7.25
C PHE A 96 -28.97 -15.73 -7.14
N ASN A 97 -29.27 -14.80 -8.04
CA ASN A 97 -30.58 -14.14 -8.08
C ASN A 97 -31.73 -15.14 -8.26
N GLU A 98 -31.58 -16.15 -9.14
CA GLU A 98 -32.59 -17.21 -9.30
C GLU A 98 -32.68 -18.16 -8.09
N LEU A 99 -31.62 -18.27 -7.30
CA LEU A 99 -31.60 -19.03 -6.04
C LEU A 99 -32.05 -18.20 -4.84
N GLY A 100 -32.33 -16.90 -5.01
CA GLY A 100 -32.69 -15.99 -3.92
C GLY A 100 -31.52 -15.66 -2.98
N ILE A 101 -30.29 -15.66 -3.49
CA ILE A 101 -29.05 -15.35 -2.75
C ILE A 101 -28.54 -13.98 -3.20
N ASP A 102 -28.21 -13.09 -2.26
CA ASP A 102 -27.49 -11.86 -2.57
C ASP A 102 -25.99 -12.16 -2.68
N LEU A 103 -25.42 -12.00 -3.88
CA LEU A 103 -23.98 -12.16 -4.08
C LEU A 103 -23.17 -11.22 -3.18
N ASN A 104 -23.64 -9.99 -2.94
CA ASN A 104 -22.89 -9.07 -2.09
C ASN A 104 -22.77 -9.63 -0.67
N GLU A 105 -23.83 -10.18 -0.09
CA GLU A 105 -23.80 -10.82 1.23
C GLU A 105 -22.76 -11.96 1.28
N VAL A 106 -22.70 -12.78 0.22
CA VAL A 106 -21.72 -13.87 0.10
C VAL A 106 -20.29 -13.35 -0.02
N GLU A 107 -20.06 -12.30 -0.80
CA GLU A 107 -18.73 -11.68 -0.93
C GLU A 107 -18.28 -11.00 0.38
N HIS A 108 -19.20 -10.53 1.22
CA HIS A 108 -18.89 -9.95 2.54
C HIS A 108 -18.52 -11.00 3.60
N ALA A 109 -18.79 -12.28 3.36
CA ALA A 109 -18.31 -13.35 4.24
C ALA A 109 -16.81 -13.65 4.09
N GLU A 110 -16.16 -13.15 3.03
CA GLU A 110 -14.70 -13.20 2.92
C GLU A 110 -14.05 -12.16 3.82
N VAL A 111 -13.08 -12.59 4.63
CA VAL A 111 -12.21 -11.69 5.40
C VAL A 111 -11.04 -11.23 4.54
N ASP A 112 -10.67 -9.95 4.61
CA ASP A 112 -9.48 -9.42 3.93
C ASP A 112 -8.22 -10.21 4.36
N ALA A 113 -7.39 -10.60 3.39
CA ALA A 113 -6.12 -11.24 3.72
C ALA A 113 -5.20 -10.30 4.50
N GLY A 114 -4.78 -10.72 5.70
CA GLY A 114 -3.88 -9.99 6.60
C GLY A 114 -2.43 -9.93 6.11
N LEU A 115 -2.21 -9.58 4.86
CA LEU A 115 -0.91 -9.62 4.19
C LEU A 115 -0.29 -8.23 3.98
N GLY A 116 -0.94 -7.15 4.42
CA GLY A 116 -0.41 -5.81 4.28
C GLY A 116 -1.04 -4.79 5.22
N ASN A 117 -0.48 -3.58 5.23
CA ASN A 117 -0.95 -2.46 6.04
C ASN A 117 -1.20 -1.22 5.18
N GLY A 118 -0.21 -0.80 4.39
CA GLY A 118 -0.15 0.55 3.84
C GLY A 118 -0.30 0.67 2.32
N GLY A 119 0.06 1.86 1.83
CA GLY A 119 0.10 2.17 0.41
C GLY A 119 1.14 1.38 -0.37
N LEU A 120 2.23 0.93 0.27
CA LEU A 120 3.27 0.10 -0.34
C LEU A 120 2.69 -1.28 -0.70
N GLY A 121 2.00 -1.93 0.24
CA GLY A 121 1.36 -3.23 0.02
C GLY A 121 0.18 -3.14 -0.94
N ARG A 122 -0.56 -2.03 -0.92
CA ARG A 122 -1.64 -1.83 -1.89
C ARG A 122 -1.12 -1.60 -3.31
N LEU A 123 0.02 -0.92 -3.44
CA LEU A 123 0.72 -0.76 -4.72
C LEU A 123 1.19 -2.12 -5.25
N ALA A 124 1.85 -2.92 -4.40
CA ALA A 124 2.30 -4.27 -4.75
C ALA A 124 1.13 -5.13 -5.27
N ALA A 125 -0.02 -5.09 -4.59
CA ALA A 125 -1.22 -5.79 -5.03
C ALA A 125 -1.79 -5.26 -6.36
N CYS A 126 -1.78 -3.93 -6.60
CA CYS A 126 -2.16 -3.37 -7.91
C CYS A 126 -1.19 -3.80 -9.03
N PHE A 127 0.11 -3.92 -8.71
CA PHE A 127 1.14 -4.32 -9.66
C PHE A 127 1.04 -5.79 -10.07
N LEU A 128 0.69 -6.68 -9.14
CA LEU A 128 0.39 -8.08 -9.46
C LEU A 128 -0.80 -8.18 -10.42
N ASP A 129 -1.90 -7.50 -10.10
CA ASP A 129 -3.11 -7.46 -10.95
C ASP A 129 -2.79 -6.90 -12.35
N SER A 130 -2.13 -5.73 -12.44
CA SER A 130 -1.70 -5.15 -13.73
C SER A 130 -0.75 -6.02 -14.52
N SER A 131 0.18 -6.71 -13.87
CA SER A 131 1.10 -7.58 -14.58
C SER A 131 0.38 -8.80 -15.17
N ALA A 132 -0.55 -9.40 -14.41
CA ALA A 132 -1.36 -10.50 -14.91
C ALA A 132 -2.29 -10.04 -16.05
N SER A 133 -2.95 -8.89 -15.93
CA SER A 133 -3.82 -8.33 -16.98
C SER A 133 -3.05 -7.93 -18.25
N LEU A 134 -1.81 -7.47 -18.12
CA LEU A 134 -0.90 -7.21 -19.25
C LEU A 134 -0.20 -8.48 -19.78
N ALA A 135 -0.56 -9.65 -19.26
CA ALA A 135 0.02 -10.94 -19.63
C ALA A 135 1.54 -11.01 -19.43
N LEU A 136 2.08 -10.39 -18.38
CA LEU A 136 3.52 -10.40 -18.08
C LEU A 136 3.85 -11.47 -17.02
N PRO A 137 4.97 -12.22 -17.17
CA PRO A 137 5.44 -13.22 -16.20
C PRO A 137 6.08 -12.56 -14.96
N LEU A 138 5.24 -11.88 -14.17
CA LEU A 138 5.62 -11.29 -12.89
C LEU A 138 4.91 -12.01 -11.74
N TYR A 139 5.68 -12.33 -10.70
CA TYR A 139 5.26 -13.12 -9.55
C TYR A 139 5.59 -12.37 -8.25
N GLY A 140 4.75 -12.49 -7.23
CA GLY A 140 4.97 -11.88 -5.92
C GLY A 140 5.70 -12.81 -4.95
N ASN A 141 6.47 -12.27 -4.01
CA ASN A 141 7.13 -13.04 -2.95
C ASN A 141 7.05 -12.31 -1.59
N SER A 142 6.46 -12.94 -0.57
CA SER A 142 6.27 -12.38 0.78
C SER A 142 6.20 -13.45 1.88
N LEU A 143 5.94 -13.03 3.12
CA LEU A 143 5.62 -13.93 4.24
C LEU A 143 4.11 -14.16 4.36
N ARG A 144 3.73 -15.31 4.89
CA ARG A 144 2.33 -15.67 5.21
C ARG A 144 1.99 -15.29 6.65
N TYR A 145 1.70 -14.01 6.91
CA TYR A 145 1.46 -13.53 8.28
C TYR A 145 0.22 -14.14 8.93
N LYS A 146 0.37 -14.77 10.09
CA LYS A 146 -0.71 -15.42 10.83
C LYS A 146 -1.77 -14.43 11.32
N HIS A 147 -1.33 -13.25 11.75
CA HIS A 147 -2.17 -12.24 12.40
C HIS A 147 -2.04 -10.84 11.78
N GLY A 148 -1.57 -10.77 10.53
CA GLY A 148 -1.44 -9.53 9.76
C GLY A 148 -0.79 -8.39 10.53
N PHE A 149 -1.29 -7.16 10.35
CA PHE A 149 -0.83 -6.02 11.15
C PHE A 149 -1.54 -5.98 12.50
N PHE A 150 -2.85 -5.66 12.48
CA PHE A 150 -3.80 -5.82 13.59
C PHE A 150 -5.20 -5.36 13.14
N VAL A 151 -6.22 -5.82 13.85
CA VAL A 151 -7.58 -5.26 13.81
C VAL A 151 -7.66 -4.12 14.81
N GLN A 152 -8.16 -2.97 14.36
CA GLN A 152 -8.27 -1.76 15.17
C GLN A 152 -9.67 -1.67 15.79
N GLU A 153 -9.74 -1.45 17.10
CA GLU A 153 -10.95 -1.01 17.79
C GLU A 153 -10.70 0.39 18.36
N ILE A 154 -11.72 1.26 18.37
CA ILE A 154 -11.68 2.52 19.11
C ILE A 154 -12.48 2.38 20.41
N LYS A 155 -11.76 2.27 21.53
CA LYS A 155 -12.35 2.10 22.86
C LYS A 155 -11.95 3.25 23.77
N ASP A 156 -12.93 3.89 24.40
CA ASP A 156 -12.72 5.08 25.23
C ASP A 156 -11.90 6.17 24.51
N HIS A 157 -12.21 6.38 23.23
CA HIS A 157 -11.50 7.26 22.29
C HIS A 157 -10.08 6.80 21.91
N LYS A 158 -9.61 5.62 22.33
CA LYS A 158 -8.24 5.18 22.08
C LYS A 158 -8.22 4.00 21.13
N GLN A 159 -7.19 3.97 20.28
CA GLN A 159 -6.86 2.79 19.49
C GLN A 159 -6.44 1.63 20.42
N VAL A 160 -7.13 0.51 20.25
CA VAL A 160 -6.79 -0.80 20.81
C VAL A 160 -6.50 -1.75 19.64
N GLU A 161 -5.36 -2.44 19.74
CA GLU A 161 -4.89 -3.39 18.74
C GLU A 161 -5.28 -4.82 19.12
N HIS A 162 -5.96 -5.52 18.21
CA HIS A 162 -6.26 -6.95 18.32
C HIS A 162 -5.54 -7.74 17.24
N LYS A 163 -5.17 -9.00 17.52
CA LYS A 163 -4.63 -9.89 16.49
C LYS A 163 -5.66 -10.08 15.37
N ASP A 164 -5.21 -10.01 14.11
CA ASP A 164 -6.08 -10.24 12.96
C ASP A 164 -6.42 -11.73 12.82
N PRO A 165 -7.69 -12.15 12.94
CA PRO A 165 -8.07 -13.56 12.93
C PRO A 165 -8.31 -14.11 11.51
N TRP A 166 -7.79 -13.47 10.44
CA TRP A 166 -8.11 -13.84 9.06
C TRP A 166 -7.81 -15.31 8.68
N LEU A 167 -6.90 -15.98 9.38
CA LEU A 167 -6.59 -17.41 9.22
C LEU A 167 -7.24 -18.33 10.27
N ASN A 168 -8.14 -17.82 11.12
CA ASN A 168 -8.96 -18.68 11.99
C ASN A 168 -9.92 -19.56 11.18
N GLN A 169 -10.23 -19.12 9.95
CA GLN A 169 -10.91 -19.88 8.93
C GLN A 169 -9.95 -20.20 7.80
N GLU A 170 -10.27 -21.23 7.02
CA GLU A 170 -9.48 -21.60 5.86
C GLU A 170 -9.40 -20.45 4.84
N PHE A 171 -8.18 -20.12 4.40
CA PHE A 171 -7.97 -19.18 3.30
C PHE A 171 -7.96 -19.95 1.97
N ILE A 172 -9.13 -20.03 1.34
CA ILE A 172 -9.41 -20.94 0.22
C ILE A 172 -8.52 -20.72 -1.01
N TRP A 173 -7.95 -19.53 -1.16
CA TRP A 173 -7.20 -19.12 -2.35
C TRP A 173 -5.74 -19.55 -2.37
N GLU A 174 -5.25 -20.21 -1.31
CA GLU A 174 -3.86 -20.63 -1.22
C GLU A 174 -3.68 -22.13 -1.42
N SER A 175 -2.56 -22.51 -2.02
CA SER A 175 -2.15 -23.90 -2.15
C SER A 175 -0.78 -24.11 -1.49
N ARG A 176 -0.73 -24.99 -0.50
CA ARG A 176 0.49 -25.38 0.20
C ARG A 176 1.36 -26.30 -0.66
N ASP A 177 2.66 -26.03 -0.75
CA ASP A 177 3.62 -26.80 -1.55
C ASP A 177 4.81 -27.28 -0.71
N GLU A 178 4.63 -28.39 0.01
CA GLU A 178 5.67 -28.96 0.89
C GLU A 178 6.93 -29.36 0.12
N GLU A 179 6.80 -29.83 -1.12
CA GLU A 179 7.93 -30.33 -1.92
C GLU A 179 8.94 -29.24 -2.28
N ASN A 180 8.50 -27.97 -2.23
CA ASN A 180 9.35 -26.81 -2.43
C ASN A 180 9.68 -26.04 -1.14
N ALA A 181 9.50 -26.66 0.03
CA ALA A 181 10.01 -26.12 1.29
C ALA A 181 11.52 -25.88 1.24
N ILE A 182 11.97 -24.78 1.85
CA ILE A 182 13.35 -24.32 1.84
C ILE A 182 13.93 -24.32 3.25
N GLU A 183 15.10 -24.92 3.40
CA GLU A 183 15.89 -24.92 4.63
C GLU A 183 16.77 -23.66 4.72
N ILE A 184 16.58 -22.89 5.79
CA ILE A 184 17.27 -21.60 6.00
C ILE A 184 18.11 -21.69 7.27
N PRO A 185 19.45 -21.58 7.16
CA PRO A 185 20.32 -21.52 8.32
C PRO A 185 20.45 -20.09 8.84
N LEU A 186 20.41 -19.95 10.17
CA LEU A 186 20.49 -18.70 10.91
C LEU A 186 21.51 -18.84 12.04
N PHE A 187 21.98 -17.71 12.58
CA PHE A 187 22.95 -17.66 13.68
C PHE A 187 24.24 -18.44 13.38
N GLY A 188 24.89 -18.98 14.42
CA GLY A 188 26.13 -19.73 14.30
C GLY A 188 27.37 -18.84 14.15
N TYR A 189 28.45 -19.41 13.60
CA TYR A 189 29.69 -18.68 13.30
C TYR A 189 30.31 -19.18 11.99
N VAL A 190 31.18 -18.38 11.39
CA VAL A 190 31.83 -18.74 10.12
C VAL A 190 33.24 -19.28 10.36
N GLU A 191 33.55 -20.41 9.75
CA GLU A 191 34.88 -20.99 9.67
C GLU A 191 35.19 -21.38 8.23
N HIS A 192 36.27 -20.85 7.65
CA HIS A 192 36.65 -21.07 6.23
C HIS A 192 35.45 -20.91 5.27
N THR A 193 34.74 -19.79 5.37
CA THR A 193 33.50 -19.44 4.63
C THR A 193 32.29 -20.35 4.86
N LYS A 194 32.38 -21.39 5.69
CA LYS A 194 31.27 -22.27 6.05
C LYS A 194 30.59 -21.80 7.32
N LEU A 195 29.26 -21.85 7.32
CA LEU A 195 28.47 -21.58 8.51
C LEU A 195 28.42 -22.82 9.41
N ILE A 196 28.90 -22.68 10.63
CA ILE A 196 29.00 -23.74 11.64
C ILE A 196 27.97 -23.49 12.75
N ASN A 197 27.36 -24.58 13.21
CA ASN A 197 26.29 -24.59 14.22
C ASN A 197 25.12 -23.61 13.94
N PRO A 198 24.56 -23.59 12.71
CA PRO A 198 23.38 -22.78 12.45
C PRO A 198 22.16 -23.36 13.18
N VAL A 199 21.21 -22.48 13.48
CA VAL A 199 19.82 -22.83 13.79
C VAL A 199 19.07 -22.93 12.47
N TRP A 200 18.38 -24.04 12.24
CA TRP A 200 17.65 -24.28 11.00
C TRP A 200 16.16 -23.96 11.15
N ILE A 201 15.60 -23.23 10.19
CA ILE A 201 14.16 -23.01 10.05
C ILE A 201 13.72 -23.48 8.66
N LYS A 202 12.55 -24.12 8.59
CA LYS A 202 11.92 -24.53 7.34
C LYS A 202 10.94 -23.45 6.90
N ALA A 203 11.09 -22.95 5.67
CA ALA A 203 10.15 -22.03 5.04
C ALA A 203 9.29 -22.78 4.02
N VAL A 204 8.00 -22.91 4.28
CA VAL A 204 7.04 -23.64 3.45
C VAL A 204 6.27 -22.66 2.57
N PRO A 205 6.23 -22.86 1.23
CA PRO A 205 5.51 -21.99 0.32
C PRO A 205 4.01 -22.28 0.29
N TYR A 206 3.24 -21.20 0.20
CA TYR A 206 1.81 -21.16 -0.07
C TYR A 206 1.59 -20.23 -1.26
N ASP A 207 1.04 -20.74 -2.36
CA ASP A 207 0.82 -19.97 -3.57
C ASP A 207 -0.63 -19.50 -3.67
N VAL A 208 -0.81 -18.20 -3.92
CA VAL A 208 -2.10 -17.55 -4.18
C VAL A 208 -2.17 -17.16 -5.65
N LYS A 209 -3.19 -17.63 -6.36
CA LYS A 209 -3.40 -17.32 -7.79
C LYS A 209 -3.70 -15.82 -7.98
N VAL A 210 -3.07 -15.22 -8.98
CA VAL A 210 -3.32 -13.83 -9.40
C VAL A 210 -3.91 -13.87 -10.81
N VAL A 211 -5.19 -13.54 -10.91
CA VAL A 211 -5.97 -13.65 -12.16
C VAL A 211 -5.87 -12.37 -12.98
N GLY A 212 -5.39 -12.47 -14.21
CA GLY A 212 -5.42 -11.36 -15.18
C GLY A 212 -6.83 -11.10 -15.70
N ASP A 213 -7.13 -9.85 -16.04
CA ASP A 213 -8.44 -9.44 -16.54
C ASP A 213 -8.75 -10.05 -17.92
N GLN A 214 -9.57 -11.11 -17.91
CA GLN A 214 -10.19 -11.77 -19.06
C GLN A 214 -9.23 -12.20 -20.18
N ASN A 215 -7.95 -12.40 -19.87
CA ASN A 215 -6.92 -12.80 -20.83
C ASN A 215 -6.46 -14.27 -20.65
N GLY A 216 -6.99 -14.98 -19.65
CA GLY A 216 -6.64 -16.36 -19.33
C GLY A 216 -5.28 -16.56 -18.66
N VAL A 217 -4.53 -15.49 -18.40
CA VAL A 217 -3.24 -15.54 -17.69
C VAL A 217 -3.50 -15.53 -16.19
N VAL A 218 -2.92 -16.51 -15.49
CA VAL A 218 -2.96 -16.61 -14.03
C VAL A 218 -1.54 -16.81 -13.53
N THR A 219 -0.99 -15.81 -12.84
CA THR A 219 0.32 -15.91 -12.17
C THR A 219 0.12 -16.21 -10.68
N SER A 220 1.14 -16.00 -9.83
CA SER A 220 1.00 -16.23 -8.39
C SER A 220 1.73 -15.22 -7.51
N LEU A 221 1.20 -15.08 -6.30
CA LEU A 221 1.86 -14.53 -5.13
C LEU A 221 2.29 -15.71 -4.25
N ARG A 222 3.59 -15.89 -4.05
CA ARG A 222 4.14 -16.88 -3.13
C ARG A 222 4.33 -16.30 -1.74
N LEU A 223 3.77 -16.98 -0.75
CA LEU A 223 3.83 -16.62 0.67
C LEU A 223 4.59 -17.71 1.44
N TRP A 224 5.55 -17.32 2.27
CA TRP A 224 6.34 -18.27 3.07
C TRP A 224 5.84 -18.32 4.51
N SER A 225 5.50 -19.51 4.99
CA SER A 225 5.25 -19.78 6.41
C SER A 225 6.45 -20.47 7.04
N THR A 226 6.76 -20.13 8.30
CA THR A 226 7.87 -20.72 9.03
C THR A 226 7.43 -21.90 9.89
N GLU A 227 8.15 -23.01 9.76
CA GLU A 227 7.91 -24.25 10.48
C GLU A 227 9.22 -24.77 11.10
N PRO A 228 9.14 -25.63 12.13
CA PRO A 228 10.28 -26.36 12.64
C PRO A 228 10.99 -27.16 11.54
N SER A 229 12.32 -27.12 11.53
CA SER A 229 13.15 -27.88 10.60
C SER A 229 13.55 -29.23 11.19
N ASP A 230 13.51 -30.28 10.39
CA ASP A 230 14.02 -31.61 10.75
C ASP A 230 15.56 -31.61 10.95
N LYS A 231 16.26 -30.59 10.42
CA LYS A 231 17.70 -30.40 10.66
C LYS A 231 18.00 -29.85 12.05
N GLN A 232 16.99 -29.28 12.72
CA GLN A 232 17.12 -28.74 14.06
C GLN A 232 16.86 -29.84 15.09
N LYS A 233 17.93 -30.29 15.77
CA LYS A 233 17.85 -31.40 16.76
C LYS A 233 17.11 -31.02 18.05
N HIS A 234 17.28 -29.78 18.50
CA HIS A 234 16.68 -29.27 19.73
C HIS A 234 15.64 -28.22 19.36
N GLN A 235 14.37 -28.55 19.56
CA GLN A 235 13.21 -27.69 19.30
C GLN A 235 12.54 -27.33 20.64
N ASP A 236 13.27 -26.58 21.47
CA ASP A 236 12.78 -26.10 22.77
C ASP A 236 11.89 -24.84 22.62
N GLU A 237 11.41 -24.31 23.74
CA GLU A 237 10.55 -23.13 23.75
C GLU A 237 11.22 -21.88 23.14
N GLU A 238 12.54 -21.74 23.25
CA GLU A 238 13.27 -20.62 22.68
C GLU A 238 13.33 -20.72 21.16
N TYR A 239 13.61 -21.92 20.63
CA TYR A 239 13.54 -22.19 19.20
C TYR A 239 12.13 -21.95 18.64
N MET A 240 11.09 -22.45 19.31
CA MET A 240 9.71 -22.27 18.85
C MET A 240 9.28 -20.81 18.83
N LYS A 241 9.74 -19.98 19.78
CA LYS A 241 9.50 -18.53 19.74
C LYS A 241 10.09 -17.86 18.50
N ILE A 242 11.25 -18.32 18.03
CA ILE A 242 11.85 -17.80 16.79
C ILE A 242 11.01 -18.25 15.59
N VAL A 243 10.70 -19.55 15.49
CA VAL A 243 9.93 -20.11 14.37
C VAL A 243 8.55 -19.45 14.26
N ASP A 244 7.82 -19.36 15.37
CA ASP A 244 6.47 -18.79 15.39
C ASP A 244 6.47 -17.26 15.26
N GLY A 245 7.53 -16.60 15.74
CA GLY A 245 7.62 -15.14 15.72
C GLY A 245 7.85 -14.53 14.33
N VAL A 246 8.47 -15.28 13.40
CA VAL A 246 8.80 -14.76 12.06
C VAL A 246 7.55 -14.45 11.25
N ASP A 247 6.60 -15.37 11.17
CA ASP A 247 5.38 -15.18 10.38
C ASP A 247 4.16 -14.84 11.25
N ASP A 248 4.31 -14.41 12.51
CA ASP A 248 3.17 -14.04 13.37
C ASP A 248 2.49 -12.75 12.90
N GLN A 249 3.23 -11.64 12.86
CA GLN A 249 2.71 -10.29 12.62
C GLN A 249 3.56 -9.53 11.61
N LEU A 250 2.91 -8.74 10.75
CA LEU A 250 3.55 -7.78 9.87
C LEU A 250 4.02 -6.56 10.67
N TYR A 251 5.29 -6.18 10.53
CA TYR A 251 5.91 -5.06 11.26
C TYR A 251 5.72 -5.16 12.79
N PRO A 252 6.28 -6.21 13.43
CA PRO A 252 6.26 -6.33 14.88
C PRO A 252 6.94 -5.12 15.53
N ASP A 253 6.59 -4.84 16.80
CA ASP A 253 7.21 -3.74 17.55
C ASP A 253 8.72 -3.92 17.65
N ASP A 254 9.48 -3.01 17.04
CA ASP A 254 10.94 -3.00 16.99
C ASP A 254 11.57 -2.00 17.97
N SER A 255 10.83 -1.59 19.01
CA SER A 255 11.37 -0.77 20.11
C SER A 255 12.37 -1.52 20.99
N THR A 256 12.35 -2.86 20.97
CA THR A 256 13.24 -3.77 21.72
C THR A 256 14.27 -4.46 20.82
N GLU A 257 15.32 -5.05 21.42
CA GLU A 257 16.31 -5.84 20.67
C GLU A 257 15.71 -7.12 20.06
N ASP A 258 14.83 -7.80 20.79
CA ASP A 258 14.10 -8.98 20.31
C ASP A 258 13.21 -8.62 19.11
N GLY A 259 12.47 -7.51 19.21
CA GLY A 259 11.64 -7.00 18.12
C GLY A 259 12.44 -6.66 16.85
N LYS A 260 13.59 -6.01 17.01
CA LYS A 260 14.54 -5.77 15.91
C LYS A 260 15.05 -7.07 15.31
N THR A 261 15.37 -8.05 16.15
CA THR A 261 15.86 -9.36 15.69
C THR A 261 14.80 -10.10 14.88
N ILE A 262 13.54 -10.13 15.34
CA ILE A 262 12.42 -10.72 14.58
C ILE A 262 12.21 -10.00 13.25
N ARG A 263 12.26 -8.66 13.22
CA ARG A 263 12.10 -7.91 11.98
C ARG A 263 13.24 -8.18 10.98
N LEU A 264 14.49 -8.34 11.44
CA LEU A 264 15.60 -8.73 10.56
C LEU A 264 15.48 -10.19 10.09
N LEU A 265 15.02 -11.09 10.96
CA LEU A 265 14.70 -12.49 10.64
C LEU A 265 13.66 -12.56 9.53
N GLN A 266 12.55 -11.82 9.68
CA GLN A 266 11.51 -11.66 8.66
C GLN A 266 12.13 -11.27 7.33
N SER A 267 12.87 -10.15 7.31
CA SER A 267 13.51 -9.62 6.11
C SER A 267 14.44 -10.63 5.43
N TYR A 268 15.17 -11.43 6.21
CA TYR A 268 16.07 -12.45 5.65
C TYR A 268 15.33 -13.67 5.14
N ILE A 269 14.40 -14.24 5.90
CA ILE A 269 13.76 -15.52 5.57
C ILE A 269 13.00 -15.44 4.25
N PHE A 270 12.17 -14.41 4.04
CA PHE A 270 11.41 -14.30 2.79
C PHE A 270 12.31 -13.98 1.58
N SER A 271 13.39 -13.21 1.80
CA SER A 271 14.41 -12.93 0.78
C SER A 271 15.13 -14.22 0.39
N ALA A 272 15.65 -14.97 1.37
CA ALA A 272 16.42 -16.17 1.15
C ALA A 272 15.58 -17.31 0.57
N ALA A 273 14.35 -17.49 1.03
CA ALA A 273 13.42 -18.47 0.48
C ALA A 273 13.12 -18.19 -1.00
N GLY A 274 12.79 -16.93 -1.33
CA GLY A 274 12.50 -16.52 -2.71
C GLY A 274 13.71 -16.67 -3.64
N VAL A 275 14.91 -16.26 -3.20
CA VAL A 275 16.16 -16.43 -3.97
C VAL A 275 16.45 -17.91 -4.22
N LYS A 276 16.45 -18.74 -3.16
CA LYS A 276 16.73 -20.17 -3.28
C LYS A 276 15.72 -20.89 -4.17
N HIS A 277 14.44 -20.54 -4.05
CA HIS A 277 13.40 -21.11 -4.90
C HIS A 277 13.63 -20.78 -6.38
N ALA A 278 13.90 -19.52 -6.72
CA ALA A 278 14.19 -19.12 -8.10
C ALA A 278 15.44 -19.82 -8.67
N ILE A 279 16.50 -20.00 -7.86
CA ILE A 279 17.69 -20.76 -8.27
C ILE A 279 17.38 -22.25 -8.48
N LYS A 280 16.57 -22.87 -7.60
CA LYS A 280 16.12 -24.26 -7.75
C LYS A 280 15.34 -24.44 -9.05
N GLU A 281 14.39 -23.55 -9.33
CA GLU A 281 13.61 -23.56 -10.56
C GLU A 281 14.51 -23.38 -11.80
N HIS A 282 15.41 -22.39 -11.78
CA HIS A 282 16.36 -22.14 -12.87
C HIS A 282 17.18 -23.39 -13.23
N LYS A 283 17.68 -24.09 -12.20
CA LYS A 283 18.46 -25.33 -12.37
C LYS A 283 17.59 -26.50 -12.85
N ALA A 284 16.35 -26.62 -12.35
CA ALA A 284 15.42 -27.66 -12.78
C ALA A 284 15.06 -27.55 -14.28
N LEU A 285 15.07 -26.32 -14.82
CA LEU A 285 14.91 -26.06 -16.25
C LEU A 285 16.19 -26.31 -17.08
N GLY A 286 17.25 -26.84 -16.47
CA GLY A 286 18.51 -27.18 -17.13
C GLY A 286 19.37 -25.98 -17.52
N ARG A 287 19.12 -24.80 -16.96
CA ARG A 287 19.81 -23.55 -17.32
C ARG A 287 21.12 -23.40 -16.56
N SER A 288 22.10 -22.76 -17.20
CA SER A 288 23.37 -22.42 -16.54
C SER A 288 23.17 -21.33 -15.51
N ILE A 289 23.67 -21.53 -14.29
CA ILE A 289 23.60 -20.53 -13.22
C ILE A 289 24.28 -19.21 -13.58
N LYS A 290 25.28 -19.25 -14.48
CA LYS A 290 25.99 -18.06 -14.98
C LYS A 290 25.08 -17.12 -15.79
N GLU A 291 23.97 -17.64 -16.28
CA GLU A 291 22.98 -16.90 -17.07
C GLU A 291 21.74 -16.49 -16.27
N PHE A 292 21.75 -16.65 -14.94
CA PHE A 292 20.59 -16.40 -14.08
C PHE A 292 19.91 -15.04 -14.34
N HIS A 293 20.70 -13.97 -14.43
CA HIS A 293 20.24 -12.60 -14.70
C HIS A 293 19.53 -12.41 -16.05
N LYS A 294 19.71 -13.33 -17.01
CA LYS A 294 18.98 -13.30 -18.29
C LYS A 294 17.53 -13.78 -18.14
N TYR A 295 17.27 -14.64 -17.14
CA TYR A 295 15.98 -15.28 -16.92
C TYR A 295 15.22 -14.76 -15.70
N TYR A 296 15.90 -14.05 -14.79
CA TYR A 296 15.27 -13.48 -13.61
C TYR A 296 15.63 -12.01 -13.43
N THR A 297 14.63 -11.20 -13.08
CA THR A 297 14.84 -9.89 -12.48
C THR A 297 14.15 -9.85 -11.12
N PHE A 298 14.87 -9.40 -10.11
CA PHE A 298 14.35 -9.26 -8.75
C PHE A 298 14.09 -7.78 -8.49
N GLN A 299 12.81 -7.44 -8.35
CA GLN A 299 12.39 -6.10 -7.96
C GLN A 299 12.35 -6.03 -6.43
N ILE A 300 13.26 -5.23 -5.87
CA ILE A 300 13.37 -4.96 -4.44
C ILE A 300 12.48 -3.76 -4.11
N ASN A 301 11.34 -4.03 -3.47
CA ASN A 301 10.36 -3.01 -3.10
C ASN A 301 10.66 -2.43 -1.71
N ASP A 302 11.22 -1.22 -1.68
CA ASP A 302 11.81 -0.61 -0.49
C ASP A 302 13.01 -1.41 0.08
N THR A 303 13.48 -1.11 1.29
CA THR A 303 14.72 -1.69 1.86
C THR A 303 14.53 -3.04 2.56
N HIS A 304 13.30 -3.48 2.77
CA HIS A 304 13.03 -4.76 3.44
C HIS A 304 13.68 -5.97 2.75
N PRO A 305 13.62 -6.12 1.40
CA PRO A 305 14.23 -7.25 0.70
C PRO A 305 15.69 -7.01 0.32
N THR A 306 16.41 -6.04 0.92
CA THR A 306 17.82 -5.78 0.57
C THR A 306 18.69 -7.04 0.64
N LEU A 307 18.35 -7.98 1.54
CA LEU A 307 19.09 -9.21 1.76
C LEU A 307 19.06 -10.20 0.59
N VAL A 308 18.20 -9.99 -0.41
CA VAL A 308 18.28 -10.67 -1.71
C VAL A 308 19.67 -10.53 -2.34
N ILE A 309 20.29 -9.35 -2.25
CA ILE A 309 21.59 -9.05 -2.87
C ILE A 309 22.72 -9.89 -2.25
N PRO A 310 23.00 -9.82 -0.93
CA PRO A 310 24.06 -10.62 -0.35
C PRO A 310 23.74 -12.12 -0.30
N GLU A 311 22.46 -12.53 -0.30
CA GLU A 311 22.12 -13.96 -0.37
C GLU A 311 22.40 -14.55 -1.76
N LEU A 312 22.12 -13.81 -2.85
CA LEU A 312 22.56 -14.21 -4.19
C LEU A 312 24.08 -14.40 -4.24
N MET A 313 24.83 -13.42 -3.71
CA MET A 313 26.29 -13.53 -3.61
C MET A 313 26.72 -14.75 -2.81
N ARG A 314 26.07 -15.02 -1.67
CA ARG A 314 26.38 -16.18 -0.82
C ARG A 314 26.16 -17.48 -1.58
N ILE A 315 25.01 -17.68 -2.21
CA ILE A 315 24.69 -18.92 -2.93
C ILE A 315 25.65 -19.10 -4.11
N PHE A 316 25.86 -18.06 -4.92
CA PHE A 316 26.76 -18.15 -6.07
C PHE A 316 28.20 -18.50 -5.67
N MET A 317 28.73 -17.88 -4.61
CA MET A 317 30.10 -18.15 -4.18
C MET A 317 30.23 -19.45 -3.39
N ASP A 318 29.40 -19.64 -2.36
CA ASP A 318 29.61 -20.67 -1.36
C ASP A 318 28.99 -22.02 -1.78
N GLU A 319 27.91 -22.01 -2.58
CA GLU A 319 27.20 -23.23 -3.01
C GLU A 319 27.51 -23.59 -4.47
N GLU A 320 27.56 -22.61 -5.37
CA GLU A 320 27.77 -22.83 -6.81
C GLU A 320 29.25 -22.66 -7.23
N GLY A 321 30.13 -22.22 -6.31
CA GLY A 321 31.57 -22.13 -6.54
C GLY A 321 32.01 -21.03 -7.51
N ILE A 322 31.19 -20.00 -7.72
CA ILE A 322 31.46 -18.88 -8.62
C ILE A 322 32.37 -17.87 -7.92
N GLY A 323 33.39 -17.36 -8.62
CA GLY A 323 34.25 -16.30 -8.07
C GLY A 323 33.51 -14.98 -7.83
N TYR A 324 33.99 -14.16 -6.89
CA TYR A 324 33.30 -12.92 -6.47
C TYR A 324 32.90 -12.03 -7.65
N ASP A 325 33.81 -11.76 -8.60
CA ASP A 325 33.55 -10.79 -9.67
C ASP A 325 32.44 -11.28 -10.62
N GLU A 326 32.40 -12.59 -10.92
CA GLU A 326 31.34 -13.19 -11.74
C GLU A 326 30.02 -13.24 -10.97
N ALA A 327 30.03 -13.62 -9.68
CA ALA A 327 28.85 -13.61 -8.82
C ALA A 327 28.26 -12.19 -8.67
N TRP A 328 29.13 -11.18 -8.52
CA TRP A 328 28.73 -9.77 -8.42
C TRP A 328 28.12 -9.25 -9.71
N ASN A 329 28.69 -9.61 -10.86
CA ASN A 329 28.10 -9.29 -12.16
C ASN A 329 26.70 -9.91 -12.32
N ILE A 330 26.52 -11.20 -11.99
CA ILE A 330 25.21 -11.84 -12.08
C ILE A 330 24.20 -11.16 -11.12
N THR A 331 24.60 -10.96 -9.87
CA THR A 331 23.74 -10.34 -8.84
C THR A 331 23.29 -8.94 -9.24
N THR A 332 24.23 -8.09 -9.64
CA THR A 332 23.93 -6.69 -10.01
C THR A 332 23.05 -6.57 -11.23
N ASN A 333 23.15 -7.48 -12.21
CA ASN A 333 22.27 -7.53 -13.38
C ASN A 333 20.92 -8.22 -13.09
N THR A 334 20.75 -8.84 -11.91
CA THR A 334 19.49 -9.44 -11.48
C THR A 334 18.62 -8.45 -10.72
N CYS A 335 19.21 -7.58 -9.88
CA CYS A 335 18.46 -6.76 -8.93
C CYS A 335 18.14 -5.35 -9.42
N ALA A 336 16.89 -4.91 -9.21
CA ALA A 336 16.43 -3.52 -9.38
C ALA A 336 15.77 -3.04 -8.08
N PHE A 337 15.94 -1.75 -7.73
CA PHE A 337 15.48 -1.19 -6.45
C PHE A 337 14.50 -0.04 -6.64
N THR A 338 13.35 -0.12 -5.99
CA THR A 338 12.42 1.01 -5.87
C THR A 338 12.49 1.59 -4.46
N ASN A 339 12.74 2.90 -4.36
CA ASN A 339 12.66 3.62 -3.10
C ASN A 339 11.28 4.28 -2.93
N HIS A 340 10.69 4.13 -1.75
CA HIS A 340 9.36 4.66 -1.40
C HIS A 340 9.40 5.74 -0.29
N THR A 341 10.58 6.24 0.06
CA THR A 341 10.73 7.19 1.17
C THR A 341 11.83 8.22 0.91
N ILE A 342 11.49 9.47 1.21
CA ILE A 342 12.41 10.63 1.17
C ILE A 342 13.16 10.76 2.50
N LEU A 343 12.60 10.25 3.59
CA LEU A 343 13.12 10.47 4.93
C LEU A 343 14.37 9.62 5.18
N ALA A 344 15.52 10.26 5.33
CA ALA A 344 16.79 9.60 5.65
C ALA A 344 16.75 8.82 6.98
N GLU A 345 15.88 9.21 7.91
CA GLU A 345 15.57 8.49 9.15
C GLU A 345 14.74 7.22 8.92
N ALA A 346 13.94 7.18 7.86
CA ALA A 346 13.12 6.02 7.49
C ALA A 346 13.88 5.01 6.61
N LEU A 347 15.08 5.35 6.12
CA LEU A 347 15.96 4.40 5.44
C LEU A 347 16.54 3.42 6.46
N GLU A 348 16.19 2.14 6.30
CA GLU A 348 16.49 1.09 7.26
C GLU A 348 17.99 0.94 7.54
N LYS A 349 18.32 0.90 8.84
CA LYS A 349 19.67 0.71 9.37
C LYS A 349 19.63 -0.34 10.46
N TRP A 350 20.51 -1.33 10.38
CA TRP A 350 20.60 -2.40 11.38
C TRP A 350 21.82 -2.25 12.25
N ASP A 351 21.67 -2.45 13.55
CA ASP A 351 22.80 -2.57 14.45
C ASP A 351 23.71 -3.73 14.03
N LYS A 352 25.02 -3.49 14.02
CA LYS A 352 26.01 -4.47 13.59
C LYS A 352 26.04 -5.73 14.46
N GLY A 353 25.84 -5.59 15.76
CA GLY A 353 25.84 -6.70 16.71
C GLY A 353 24.70 -7.65 16.40
N ILE A 354 23.47 -7.12 16.34
CA ILE A 354 22.26 -7.88 15.97
C ILE A 354 22.48 -8.56 14.61
N PHE A 355 22.90 -7.79 13.61
CA PHE A 355 23.05 -8.29 12.24
C PHE A 355 24.12 -9.38 12.12
N ARG A 356 25.30 -9.18 12.72
CA ARG A 356 26.40 -10.14 12.67
C ARG A 356 26.08 -11.42 13.44
N ASN A 357 25.41 -11.32 14.59
CA ASN A 357 25.03 -12.49 15.38
C ASN A 357 24.00 -13.33 14.64
N LEU A 358 23.04 -12.68 13.96
CA LEU A 358 22.00 -13.37 13.23
C LEU A 358 22.50 -13.96 11.90
N LEU A 359 23.26 -13.18 11.12
CA LEU A 359 23.64 -13.52 9.74
C LEU A 359 25.16 -13.36 9.53
N PRO A 360 26.00 -14.15 10.21
CA PRO A 360 27.45 -13.91 10.24
C PRO A 360 28.10 -14.01 8.86
N ARG A 361 27.68 -14.97 8.02
CA ARG A 361 28.22 -15.12 6.65
C ARG A 361 27.79 -13.98 5.72
N ILE A 362 26.53 -13.58 5.79
CA ILE A 362 26.02 -12.43 5.04
C ILE A 362 26.76 -11.16 5.45
N TYR A 363 27.06 -10.99 6.73
CA TYR A 363 27.84 -9.87 7.22
C TYR A 363 29.27 -9.85 6.64
N GLU A 364 29.98 -10.99 6.58
CA GLU A 364 31.30 -11.06 5.92
C GLU A 364 31.23 -10.64 4.44
N ILE A 365 30.20 -11.09 3.72
CA ILE A 365 29.97 -10.70 2.32
C ILE A 365 29.74 -9.19 2.21
N LEU A 366 28.94 -8.62 3.10
CA LEU A 366 28.72 -7.17 3.16
C LEU A 366 29.99 -6.40 3.50
N GLN A 367 30.88 -6.94 4.34
CA GLN A 367 32.18 -6.32 4.61
C GLN A 367 33.05 -6.26 3.36
N GLU A 368 33.08 -7.34 2.57
CA GLU A 368 33.82 -7.38 1.31
C GLU A 368 33.20 -6.44 0.26
N MET A 369 31.87 -6.43 0.14
CA MET A 369 31.14 -5.47 -0.69
C MET A 369 31.48 -4.03 -0.29
N ASN A 370 31.48 -3.72 1.01
CA ASN A 370 31.79 -2.38 1.52
C ASN A 370 33.25 -2.00 1.24
N ARG A 371 34.20 -2.94 1.39
CA ARG A 371 35.62 -2.71 1.08
C ARG A 371 35.81 -2.37 -0.39
N ARG A 372 35.21 -3.15 -1.30
CA ARG A 372 35.28 -2.90 -2.75
C ARG A 372 34.55 -1.62 -3.16
N PHE A 373 33.40 -1.33 -2.55
CA PHE A 373 32.68 -0.09 -2.82
C PHE A 373 33.48 1.15 -2.42
N LYS A 374 34.16 1.12 -1.27
CA LYS A 374 35.08 2.20 -0.88
C LYS A 374 36.21 2.39 -1.90
N GLN A 375 36.80 1.31 -2.40
CA GLN A 375 37.82 1.39 -3.46
C GLN A 375 37.26 2.01 -4.75
N ILE A 376 36.01 1.72 -5.12
CA ILE A 376 35.34 2.37 -6.26
C ILE A 376 35.23 3.88 -6.03
N LEU A 377 34.80 4.30 -4.83
CA LEU A 377 34.64 5.72 -4.49
C LEU A 377 35.99 6.46 -4.45
N GLU A 378 37.03 5.82 -3.91
CA GLU A 378 38.39 6.35 -3.86
C GLU A 378 38.98 6.52 -5.27
N ASN A 379 38.76 5.54 -6.16
CA ASN A 379 39.25 5.57 -7.54
C ASN A 379 38.47 6.54 -8.44
N ASP A 380 37.21 6.83 -8.14
CA ASP A 380 36.40 7.82 -8.87
C ASP A 380 36.96 9.24 -8.70
N GLY A 381 37.51 9.56 -7.53
CA GLY A 381 38.23 10.81 -7.26
C GLY A 381 37.36 12.05 -7.05
N ARG A 382 36.03 11.99 -7.25
CA ARG A 382 35.11 13.13 -7.02
C ARG A 382 34.63 13.27 -5.58
N PHE A 383 34.87 12.27 -4.73
CA PHE A 383 34.37 12.22 -3.36
C PHE A 383 35.51 12.42 -2.35
N ASN A 384 35.29 13.27 -1.36
CA ASN A 384 36.21 13.42 -0.23
C ASN A 384 35.99 12.29 0.81
N ASN A 385 36.90 12.18 1.79
CA ASN A 385 36.85 11.12 2.82
C ASN A 385 35.53 11.11 3.62
N GLU A 386 34.94 12.27 3.88
CA GLU A 386 33.66 12.39 4.59
C GLU A 386 32.51 11.84 3.73
N GLN A 387 32.44 12.21 2.45
CA GLN A 387 31.45 11.69 1.50
C GLN A 387 31.59 10.17 1.33
N ILE A 388 32.81 9.65 1.23
CA ILE A 388 33.08 8.21 1.16
C ILE A 388 32.54 7.50 2.41
N TYR A 389 32.78 8.07 3.60
CA TYR A 389 32.23 7.55 4.84
C TYR A 389 30.70 7.59 4.86
N LEU A 390 30.08 8.69 4.43
CA LEU A 390 28.63 8.85 4.36
C LEU A 390 27.97 7.92 3.32
N MET A 391 28.66 7.57 2.24
CA MET A 391 28.15 6.64 1.21
C MET A 391 28.38 5.17 1.55
N SER A 392 29.33 4.84 2.43
CA SER A 392 29.68 3.45 2.76
C SER A 392 28.45 2.60 3.14
N LEU A 393 28.52 1.30 2.82
CA LEU A 393 27.45 0.32 3.09
C LEU A 393 27.35 -0.01 4.58
N ILE A 394 28.48 0.12 5.29
CA ILE A 394 28.61 -0.17 6.72
C ILE A 394 29.19 1.07 7.40
N GLY A 395 28.37 1.71 8.26
CA GLY A 395 28.75 2.85 9.10
C GLY A 395 29.52 2.42 10.35
N HIS A 396 29.58 3.27 11.37
CA HIS A 396 30.27 2.94 12.63
C HIS A 396 29.60 1.79 13.39
N ASN A 397 28.29 1.89 13.68
CA ASN A 397 27.54 0.88 14.44
C ASN A 397 26.43 0.20 13.63
N HIS A 398 26.27 0.55 12.35
CA HIS A 398 25.12 0.11 11.57
C HIS A 398 25.44 -0.32 10.14
N VAL A 399 24.61 -1.22 9.61
CA VAL A 399 24.52 -1.60 8.20
C VAL A 399 23.46 -0.72 7.53
N ARG A 400 23.72 -0.18 6.34
CA ARG A 400 22.85 0.80 5.65
C ARG A 400 22.18 0.15 4.44
N MET A 401 20.93 -0.27 4.60
CA MET A 401 20.25 -1.16 3.65
C MET A 401 19.99 -0.49 2.30
N ALA A 402 19.56 0.78 2.29
CA ALA A 402 19.39 1.55 1.07
C ALA A 402 20.68 1.66 0.24
N HIS A 403 21.84 1.79 0.90
CA HIS A 403 23.12 1.90 0.20
C HIS A 403 23.49 0.57 -0.47
N ILE A 404 23.21 -0.55 0.21
CA ILE A 404 23.39 -1.89 -0.34
C ILE A 404 22.50 -2.07 -1.59
N CYS A 405 21.23 -1.65 -1.52
CA CYS A 405 20.34 -1.69 -2.68
C CYS A 405 20.89 -0.89 -3.88
N ILE A 406 21.31 0.36 -3.66
CA ILE A 406 21.82 1.22 -4.74
C ILE A 406 23.11 0.65 -5.36
N PHE A 407 24.00 0.12 -4.53
CA PHE A 407 25.25 -0.48 -5.00
C PHE A 407 24.99 -1.77 -5.77
N GLY A 408 24.16 -2.67 -5.23
CA GLY A 408 23.90 -4.00 -5.77
C GLY A 408 22.80 -4.11 -6.81
N SER A 409 22.21 -3.01 -7.26
CA SER A 409 21.16 -3.00 -8.29
C SER A 409 21.59 -2.32 -9.58
N PHE A 410 21.11 -2.79 -10.73
CA PHE A 410 21.35 -2.15 -12.04
C PHE A 410 20.45 -0.94 -12.27
N SER A 411 19.30 -0.86 -11.60
CA SER A 411 18.33 0.23 -11.73
C SER A 411 17.83 0.67 -10.35
N VAL A 412 17.66 1.98 -10.18
CA VAL A 412 17.08 2.61 -8.98
C VAL A 412 15.98 3.55 -9.43
N ASN A 413 14.78 3.44 -8.87
CA ASN A 413 13.70 4.33 -9.23
C ASN A 413 12.94 4.93 -8.03
N GLY A 414 12.50 6.17 -8.22
CA GLY A 414 11.48 6.80 -7.39
C GLY A 414 10.07 6.56 -7.92
N VAL A 415 9.07 7.04 -7.18
CA VAL A 415 7.65 6.69 -7.34
C VAL A 415 6.72 7.85 -7.70
N ALA A 416 7.31 9.01 -7.94
CA ALA A 416 6.71 10.22 -8.52
C ALA A 416 7.84 11.10 -9.07
N ALA A 417 7.52 12.02 -9.98
CA ALA A 417 8.52 12.91 -10.57
C ALA A 417 9.27 13.73 -9.51
N LEU A 418 8.53 14.50 -8.69
CA LEU A 418 9.12 15.34 -7.62
C LEU A 418 9.94 14.51 -6.64
N HIS A 419 9.44 13.34 -6.25
CA HIS A 419 10.16 12.41 -5.37
C HIS A 419 11.50 11.99 -5.97
N THR A 420 11.50 11.61 -7.25
CA THR A 420 12.72 11.20 -7.95
C THR A 420 13.73 12.33 -8.03
N ASP A 421 13.28 13.57 -8.24
CA ASP A 421 14.15 14.74 -8.27
C ASP A 421 14.75 15.04 -6.90
N ILE A 422 13.97 14.92 -5.82
CA ILE A 422 14.48 15.03 -4.45
C ILE A 422 15.53 13.96 -4.16
N LEU A 423 15.31 12.71 -4.58
CA LEU A 423 16.32 11.64 -4.45
C LEU A 423 17.61 12.00 -5.19
N LYS A 424 17.51 12.46 -6.45
CA LYS A 424 18.69 12.75 -7.29
C LYS A 424 19.50 13.95 -6.80
N HIS A 425 18.83 14.97 -6.24
CA HIS A 425 19.47 16.26 -5.98
C HIS A 425 19.71 16.56 -4.50
N ILE A 426 19.03 15.87 -3.60
CA ILE A 426 19.11 16.08 -2.14
C ILE A 426 19.57 14.79 -1.46
N GLU A 427 18.69 13.80 -1.32
CA GLU A 427 18.90 12.64 -0.43
C GLU A 427 20.00 11.68 -0.91
N MET A 428 20.01 11.36 -2.21
CA MET A 428 20.93 10.39 -2.83
C MET A 428 21.89 11.06 -3.82
N LYS A 429 22.13 12.37 -3.68
CA LYS A 429 22.97 13.18 -4.59
C LYS A 429 24.33 12.57 -4.89
N ASN A 430 25.02 12.06 -3.87
CA ASN A 430 26.34 11.48 -4.07
C ASN A 430 26.26 10.15 -4.85
N PHE A 431 25.23 9.33 -4.62
CA PHE A 431 24.99 8.12 -5.41
C PHE A 431 24.57 8.44 -6.84
N TYR A 432 23.77 9.48 -7.07
CA TYR A 432 23.43 9.95 -8.41
C TYR A 432 24.65 10.48 -9.16
N THR A 433 25.55 11.20 -8.47
CA THR A 433 26.84 11.62 -9.03
C THR A 433 27.66 10.41 -9.50
N LEU A 434 27.70 9.33 -8.70
CA LEU A 434 28.43 8.10 -9.02
C LEU A 434 27.77 7.32 -10.16
N TYR A 435 26.44 7.18 -10.12
CA TYR A 435 25.67 6.31 -11.01
C TYR A 435 24.48 7.04 -11.67
N PRO A 436 24.72 8.07 -12.50
CA PRO A 436 23.64 8.91 -13.03
C PRO A 436 22.63 8.10 -13.85
N ASN A 437 23.10 7.10 -14.59
CA ASN A 437 22.26 6.28 -15.47
C ASN A 437 21.39 5.25 -14.72
N LYS A 438 21.64 5.00 -13.43
CA LYS A 438 20.81 4.06 -12.64
C LYS A 438 19.48 4.67 -12.23
N PHE A 439 19.41 6.00 -12.05
CA PHE A 439 18.25 6.66 -11.42
C PHE A 439 17.18 7.06 -12.44
N ASN A 440 15.98 6.50 -12.29
CA ASN A 440 14.82 6.82 -13.11
C ASN A 440 13.54 7.03 -12.27
N ASN A 441 12.43 7.38 -12.92
CA ASN A 441 11.12 7.56 -12.28
C ASN A 441 10.14 6.50 -12.79
N LYS A 442 9.31 6.00 -11.88
CA LYS A 442 8.11 5.22 -12.21
C LYS A 442 6.98 5.71 -11.33
N THR A 443 6.27 6.75 -11.78
CA THR A 443 5.11 7.28 -11.05
C THR A 443 4.13 6.14 -10.77
N ASN A 444 3.71 6.02 -9.51
CA ASN A 444 2.77 4.99 -9.08
C ASN A 444 1.46 5.03 -9.87
N GLY A 445 0.68 3.96 -9.72
CA GLY A 445 -0.66 3.86 -10.25
C GLY A 445 -1.52 2.91 -9.43
N ILE A 446 -2.80 2.87 -9.75
CA ILE A 446 -3.80 2.01 -9.13
C ILE A 446 -4.49 1.14 -10.18
N THR A 447 -4.89 -0.06 -9.82
CA THR A 447 -5.70 -0.88 -10.72
C THR A 447 -7.11 -0.32 -10.81
N HIS A 448 -7.53 0.05 -12.02
CA HIS A 448 -8.87 0.56 -12.28
C HIS A 448 -9.94 -0.53 -12.21
N ARG A 449 -9.55 -1.81 -12.35
CA ARG A 449 -10.46 -2.95 -12.15
C ARG A 449 -11.10 -2.84 -10.77
N ARG A 450 -10.26 -2.84 -9.71
CA ARG A 450 -10.76 -2.69 -8.34
C ARG A 450 -11.31 -1.29 -8.06
N TRP A 451 -10.55 -0.23 -8.33
CA TRP A 451 -10.84 1.10 -7.78
C TRP A 451 -11.83 1.94 -8.61
N LEU A 452 -12.35 1.39 -9.71
CA LEU A 452 -13.38 2.00 -10.54
C LEU A 452 -14.43 0.96 -10.98
N ILE A 453 -14.02 -0.06 -11.74
CA ILE A 453 -14.97 -1.00 -12.37
C ILE A 453 -15.75 -1.80 -11.33
N HIS A 454 -15.08 -2.35 -10.32
CA HIS A 454 -15.72 -3.19 -9.30
C HIS A 454 -16.50 -2.34 -8.28
N THR A 455 -15.97 -1.18 -7.90
CA THR A 455 -16.50 -0.37 -6.79
C THR A 455 -17.56 0.65 -7.19
N ASN A 456 -17.56 1.11 -8.45
CA ASN A 456 -18.40 2.22 -8.88
C ASN A 456 -19.13 1.94 -10.20
N LYS A 457 -20.00 0.92 -10.19
CA LYS A 457 -20.79 0.46 -11.35
C LYS A 457 -21.64 1.55 -11.98
N GLU A 458 -22.14 2.48 -11.18
CA GLU A 458 -22.92 3.64 -11.61
C GLU A 458 -22.05 4.58 -12.45
N LEU A 459 -20.82 4.87 -12.01
CA LEU A 459 -19.87 5.63 -12.83
C LEU A 459 -19.47 4.86 -14.10
N VAL A 460 -19.25 3.55 -14.01
CA VAL A 460 -18.97 2.70 -15.18
C VAL A 460 -20.08 2.81 -16.23
N GLN A 461 -21.34 2.75 -15.80
CA GLN A 461 -22.48 2.90 -16.71
C GLN A 461 -22.49 4.28 -17.38
N ILE A 462 -22.25 5.35 -16.62
CA ILE A 462 -22.19 6.72 -17.17
C ILE A 462 -21.06 6.82 -18.22
N LEU A 463 -19.88 6.26 -17.92
CA LEU A 463 -18.76 6.23 -18.85
C LEU A 463 -19.11 5.44 -20.12
N ASP A 464 -19.68 4.25 -19.99
CA ASP A 464 -20.07 3.43 -21.14
C ASP A 464 -21.10 4.15 -22.04
N GLU A 465 -22.08 4.84 -21.44
CA GLU A 465 -23.10 5.61 -22.15
C GLU A 465 -22.52 6.81 -22.90
N LYS A 466 -21.58 7.55 -22.28
CA LYS A 466 -21.06 8.82 -22.81
C LYS A 466 -19.88 8.62 -23.75
N ILE A 467 -19.00 7.66 -23.48
CA ILE A 467 -17.72 7.48 -24.20
C ILE A 467 -17.51 6.05 -24.75
N GLY A 468 -18.51 5.18 -24.64
CA GLY A 468 -18.45 3.78 -25.09
C GLY A 468 -17.66 2.89 -24.12
N THR A 469 -17.45 1.61 -24.44
CA THR A 469 -16.80 0.65 -23.53
C THR A 469 -15.28 0.54 -23.70
N SER A 470 -14.73 1.16 -24.73
CA SER A 470 -13.32 0.96 -25.11
C SER A 470 -12.31 1.57 -24.13
N TRP A 471 -12.77 2.38 -23.17
CA TRP A 471 -11.95 2.91 -22.07
C TRP A 471 -11.58 1.84 -21.04
N ARG A 472 -12.36 0.74 -20.95
CA ARG A 472 -12.10 -0.34 -19.99
C ARG A 472 -10.77 -1.06 -20.27
N GLU A 473 -10.37 -1.13 -21.54
CA GLU A 473 -9.08 -1.69 -21.97
C GLU A 473 -7.96 -0.64 -22.03
N ASP A 474 -8.32 0.62 -22.27
CA ASP A 474 -7.39 1.75 -22.43
C ASP A 474 -7.89 2.97 -21.68
N LEU A 475 -7.38 3.14 -20.45
CA LEU A 475 -7.79 4.20 -19.56
C LEU A 475 -7.47 5.61 -20.04
N THR A 476 -6.58 5.77 -21.03
CA THR A 476 -6.32 7.09 -21.62
C THR A 476 -7.58 7.69 -22.25
N LYS A 477 -8.53 6.85 -22.66
CA LYS A 477 -9.80 7.27 -23.25
C LYS A 477 -10.80 7.87 -22.26
N LEU A 478 -10.52 7.85 -20.96
CA LEU A 478 -11.32 8.63 -20.00
C LEU A 478 -11.34 10.12 -20.35
N GLU A 479 -10.30 10.63 -21.02
CA GLU A 479 -10.23 12.01 -21.51
C GLU A 479 -11.39 12.37 -22.46
N LEU A 480 -12.01 11.38 -23.12
CA LEU A 480 -13.19 11.59 -23.95
C LEU A 480 -14.41 12.09 -23.16
N LEU A 481 -14.37 12.05 -21.82
CA LEU A 481 -15.39 12.63 -20.95
C LEU A 481 -15.23 14.15 -20.77
N ASP A 482 -14.05 14.72 -21.04
CA ASP A 482 -13.76 16.15 -20.89
C ASP A 482 -14.78 17.08 -21.59
N PRO A 483 -15.26 16.80 -22.82
CA PRO A 483 -16.28 17.61 -23.47
C PRO A 483 -17.61 17.68 -22.72
N PHE A 484 -17.89 16.73 -21.82
CA PHE A 484 -19.14 16.65 -21.05
C PHE A 484 -19.07 17.33 -19.69
N LYS A 485 -17.96 17.95 -19.31
CA LYS A 485 -17.79 18.65 -18.02
C LYS A 485 -18.85 19.71 -17.72
N ASP A 486 -19.40 20.34 -18.76
CA ASP A 486 -20.47 21.35 -18.68
C ASP A 486 -21.83 20.86 -19.19
N ASP A 487 -21.93 19.58 -19.58
CA ASP A 487 -23.19 18.97 -20.01
C ASP A 487 -24.09 18.71 -18.79
N LEU A 488 -25.26 19.36 -18.74
CA LEU A 488 -26.14 19.33 -17.57
C LEU A 488 -26.69 17.94 -17.26
N GLU A 489 -26.92 17.11 -18.29
CA GLU A 489 -27.36 15.73 -18.08
C GLU A 489 -26.25 14.89 -17.46
N THR A 490 -25.03 14.95 -17.99
CA THR A 490 -23.88 14.24 -17.44
C THR A 490 -23.57 14.70 -16.02
N GLN A 491 -23.58 16.02 -15.76
CA GLN A 491 -23.42 16.56 -14.41
C GLN A 491 -24.47 15.99 -13.44
N LYS A 492 -25.74 15.92 -13.86
CA LYS A 492 -26.79 15.32 -13.04
C LYS A 492 -26.55 13.83 -12.77
N GLN A 493 -26.14 13.06 -13.77
CA GLN A 493 -25.84 11.63 -13.58
C GLN A 493 -24.69 11.43 -12.58
N ILE A 494 -23.64 12.24 -12.65
CA ILE A 494 -22.51 12.21 -11.71
C ILE A 494 -22.94 12.62 -10.30
N ASP A 495 -23.79 13.63 -10.16
CA ASP A 495 -24.33 14.07 -8.86
C ASP A 495 -25.20 12.98 -8.20
N ASP A 496 -26.10 12.37 -8.97
CA ASP A 496 -26.95 11.25 -8.51
C ASP A 496 -26.09 10.05 -8.10
N MET A 497 -25.05 9.71 -8.88
CA MET A 497 -24.07 8.67 -8.54
C MET A 497 -23.37 8.99 -7.23
N LYS A 498 -22.83 10.21 -7.08
CA LYS A 498 -22.11 10.63 -5.87
C LYS A 498 -23.01 10.54 -4.65
N ARG A 499 -24.27 11.00 -4.76
CA ARG A 499 -25.27 10.90 -3.68
C ARG A 499 -25.57 9.46 -3.28
N ALA A 500 -25.70 8.54 -4.25
CA ALA A 500 -25.89 7.12 -3.97
C ALA A 500 -24.69 6.51 -3.22
N LYS A 501 -23.46 6.85 -3.62
CA LYS A 501 -22.24 6.40 -2.93
C LYS A 501 -22.10 6.97 -1.53
N LYS A 502 -22.45 8.25 -1.33
CA LYS A 502 -22.51 8.88 -0.01
C LYS A 502 -23.53 8.20 0.90
N GLN A 503 -24.70 7.83 0.37
CA GLN A 503 -25.70 7.08 1.12
C GLN A 503 -25.18 5.71 1.56
N ALA A 504 -24.56 4.95 0.65
CA ALA A 504 -23.99 3.65 0.99
C ALA A 504 -22.92 3.73 2.09
N LEU A 505 -22.05 4.75 2.06
CA LEU A 505 -21.07 4.98 3.11
C LEU A 505 -21.75 5.41 4.43
N ALA A 506 -22.71 6.32 4.38
CA ALA A 506 -23.44 6.78 5.56
C ALA A 506 -24.21 5.65 6.25
N ASP A 507 -24.83 4.76 5.48
CA ASP A 507 -25.56 3.59 5.98
C ASP A 507 -24.61 2.61 6.68
N ARG A 508 -23.42 2.39 6.10
CA ARG A 508 -22.39 1.55 6.71
C ARG A 508 -21.86 2.13 8.03
N ILE A 509 -21.49 3.41 8.02
CA ILE A 509 -21.02 4.10 9.23
C ILE A 509 -22.11 4.09 10.33
N TYR A 510 -23.37 4.27 9.94
CA TYR A 510 -24.48 4.21 10.87
C TYR A 510 -24.69 2.80 11.44
N ALA A 511 -24.61 1.76 10.60
CA ALA A 511 -24.75 0.38 11.02
C ALA A 511 -23.63 -0.08 11.97
N GLU A 512 -22.40 0.35 11.73
CA GLU A 512 -21.22 -0.05 12.51
C GLU A 512 -21.02 0.80 13.77
N GLN A 513 -21.22 2.12 13.70
CA GLN A 513 -20.84 3.07 14.75
C GLN A 513 -21.99 3.97 15.24
N GLY A 514 -23.18 3.88 14.64
CA GLY A 514 -24.36 4.66 15.03
C GLY A 514 -24.31 6.15 14.67
N VAL A 515 -23.28 6.61 13.95
CA VAL A 515 -23.14 8.01 13.55
C VAL A 515 -23.94 8.26 12.28
N LYS A 516 -24.99 9.09 12.39
CA LYS A 516 -25.79 9.52 11.24
C LYS A 516 -25.14 10.71 10.54
N LEU A 517 -24.76 10.52 9.27
CA LEU A 517 -24.24 11.57 8.40
C LEU A 517 -25.36 12.08 7.47
N ASP A 518 -25.32 13.39 7.15
CA ASP A 518 -26.19 13.97 6.13
C ASP A 518 -25.53 13.85 4.76
N VAL A 519 -26.13 13.09 3.84
CA VAL A 519 -25.64 12.89 2.48
C VAL A 519 -25.64 14.16 1.63
N ASN A 520 -26.30 15.24 2.06
CA ASN A 520 -26.26 16.53 1.40
C ASN A 520 -25.06 17.39 1.88
N SER A 521 -24.46 17.07 3.02
CA SER A 521 -23.22 17.71 3.48
C SER A 521 -22.04 17.31 2.60
N ILE A 522 -21.01 18.13 2.54
CA ILE A 522 -19.76 17.78 1.85
C ILE A 522 -19.09 16.63 2.62
N PHE A 523 -18.83 15.51 1.94
CA PHE A 523 -18.05 14.42 2.52
C PHE A 523 -16.56 14.74 2.32
N ASP A 524 -15.96 15.23 3.40
CA ASP A 524 -14.54 15.59 3.47
C ASP A 524 -13.77 14.43 4.11
N ILE A 525 -12.89 13.79 3.36
CA ILE A 525 -12.34 12.49 3.74
C ILE A 525 -10.81 12.51 3.81
N GLN A 526 -10.29 12.12 4.99
CA GLN A 526 -8.87 11.86 5.22
C GLN A 526 -8.64 10.42 5.68
N VAL A 527 -8.46 9.49 4.72
CA VAL A 527 -8.11 8.09 5.00
C VAL A 527 -6.71 7.72 4.54
N LYS A 528 -5.85 7.37 5.51
CA LYS A 528 -4.45 6.96 5.32
C LYS A 528 -3.86 6.57 6.67
N ARG A 529 -2.72 5.87 6.68
CA ARG A 529 -1.95 5.59 7.91
C ARG A 529 -1.84 6.85 8.77
N LEU A 530 -1.93 6.70 10.09
CA LEU A 530 -1.81 7.84 10.97
C LEU A 530 -0.32 8.14 11.21
N HIS A 531 0.11 9.34 10.83
CA HIS A 531 1.49 9.76 10.96
C HIS A 531 1.54 11.29 11.04
N GLU A 532 2.45 11.85 11.84
CA GLU A 532 2.61 13.30 11.98
C GLU A 532 2.80 14.03 10.64
N TYR A 533 3.59 13.50 9.69
CA TYR A 533 3.79 14.14 8.38
C TYR A 533 2.55 14.15 7.48
N LYS A 534 1.57 13.26 7.73
CA LYS A 534 0.28 13.20 7.01
C LYS A 534 -0.75 14.19 7.57
N ARG A 535 -0.42 14.83 8.70
CA ARG A 535 -1.09 15.99 9.28
C ARG A 535 -2.60 15.83 9.52
N GLN A 536 -3.06 14.64 9.92
CA GLN A 536 -4.40 14.51 10.53
C GLN A 536 -4.58 15.46 11.72
N LEU A 537 -3.47 15.78 12.42
CA LEU A 537 -3.44 16.82 13.44
C LEU A 537 -3.84 18.20 12.89
N MET A 538 -3.35 18.61 11.71
CA MET A 538 -3.74 19.89 11.10
C MET A 538 -5.23 19.92 10.75
N ASN A 539 -5.76 18.81 10.23
CA ASN A 539 -7.19 18.66 9.94
C ASN A 539 -8.04 18.84 11.20
N ILE A 540 -7.74 18.12 12.28
CA ILE A 540 -8.54 18.26 13.51
C ILE A 540 -8.42 19.65 14.15
N LEU A 541 -7.28 20.34 14.06
CA LEU A 541 -7.16 21.73 14.50
C LEU A 541 -8.08 22.66 13.68
N HIS A 542 -8.19 22.44 12.37
CA HIS A 542 -9.10 23.20 11.50
C HIS A 542 -10.56 22.94 11.86
N ILE A 543 -10.94 21.68 12.08
CA ILE A 543 -12.31 21.31 12.50
C ILE A 543 -12.68 22.00 13.83
N ILE A 544 -11.79 22.04 14.81
CA ILE A 544 -12.04 22.76 16.08
C ILE A 544 -12.23 24.25 15.82
N TYR A 545 -11.42 24.85 14.94
CA TYR A 545 -11.58 26.26 14.56
C TYR A 545 -12.95 26.53 13.92
N VAL A 546 -13.39 25.69 12.98
CA VAL A 546 -14.71 25.79 12.35
C VAL A 546 -15.82 25.66 13.40
N TYR A 547 -15.74 24.64 14.26
CA TYR A 547 -16.70 24.43 15.34
C TYR A 547 -16.83 25.67 16.24
N GLN A 548 -15.71 26.26 16.67
CA GLN A 548 -15.73 27.48 17.47
C GLN A 548 -16.34 28.66 16.72
N ARG A 549 -16.00 28.83 15.44
CA ARG A 549 -16.52 29.92 14.60
C ARG A 549 -18.03 29.80 14.37
N LEU A 550 -18.54 28.58 14.13
CA LEU A 550 -19.98 28.32 14.04
C LEU A 550 -20.74 28.71 15.32
N LYS A 551 -20.09 28.67 16.48
CA LYS A 551 -20.71 29.09 17.76
C LYS A 551 -20.61 30.60 18.03
N SER A 552 -19.61 31.28 17.48
CA SER A 552 -19.32 32.68 17.81
C SER A 552 -19.71 33.69 16.73
N ASP A 553 -19.86 33.24 15.48
CA ASP A 553 -20.12 34.08 14.31
C ASP A 553 -21.40 33.62 13.60
N GLU A 554 -22.50 34.31 13.89
CA GLU A 554 -23.82 34.02 13.29
C GLU A 554 -23.85 34.21 11.76
N SER A 555 -23.04 35.14 11.22
CA SER A 555 -22.97 35.33 9.78
C SER A 555 -22.30 34.14 9.11
N PHE A 556 -21.19 33.67 9.69
CA PHE A 556 -20.52 32.46 9.22
C PHE A 556 -21.44 31.24 9.34
N LYS A 557 -22.11 31.06 10.49
CA LYS A 557 -23.03 29.95 10.72
C LYS A 557 -24.15 29.88 9.68
N LYS A 558 -24.74 31.03 9.32
CA LYS A 558 -25.84 31.11 8.35
C LYS A 558 -25.40 30.77 6.92
N ASP A 559 -24.16 31.12 6.57
CA ASP A 559 -23.64 30.98 5.21
C ASP A 559 -22.82 29.68 5.01
N TYR A 560 -22.42 29.01 6.10
CA TYR A 560 -21.61 27.79 6.04
C TYR A 560 -22.37 26.62 5.42
N TYR A 561 -21.81 26.03 4.37
CA TYR A 561 -22.34 24.78 3.81
C TYR A 561 -21.95 23.59 4.71
N PRO A 562 -22.88 22.67 5.05
CA PRO A 562 -22.59 21.57 5.97
C PRO A 562 -21.41 20.67 5.53
N HIS A 563 -20.59 20.23 6.48
CA HIS A 563 -19.48 19.29 6.27
C HIS A 563 -19.61 18.06 7.19
N SER A 564 -19.34 16.89 6.61
CA SER A 564 -19.07 15.64 7.33
C SER A 564 -17.61 15.25 7.12
N PHE A 565 -16.80 15.45 8.16
CA PHE A 565 -15.39 15.05 8.17
C PHE A 565 -15.25 13.57 8.55
N ILE A 566 -14.59 12.79 7.69
CA ILE A 566 -14.46 11.34 7.81
C ILE A 566 -12.96 11.00 7.85
N PHE A 567 -12.50 10.53 9.01
CA PHE A 567 -11.15 10.02 9.22
C PHE A 567 -11.14 8.51 9.18
N GLY A 568 -10.05 7.91 8.71
CA GLY A 568 -9.81 6.47 8.81
C GLY A 568 -8.33 6.18 8.75
N ALA A 569 -7.77 5.69 9.85
CA ALA A 569 -6.32 5.56 9.99
C ALA A 569 -5.94 4.56 11.09
N LYS A 570 -4.87 3.79 10.85
CA LYS A 570 -4.21 2.98 11.89
C LYS A 570 -2.89 3.65 12.29
N ALA A 571 -2.62 3.73 13.59
CA ALA A 571 -1.32 4.11 14.13
C ALA A 571 -0.48 2.87 14.41
N ALA A 572 0.84 2.91 14.21
CA ALA A 572 1.68 1.79 14.64
C ALA A 572 1.60 1.61 16.18
N PRO A 573 1.67 0.38 16.72
CA PRO A 573 1.42 0.13 18.15
C PRO A 573 2.34 0.94 19.08
N SER A 574 3.61 1.09 18.71
CA SER A 574 4.63 1.85 19.44
C SER A 574 4.58 3.37 19.21
N TYR A 575 3.77 3.86 18.26
CA TYR A 575 3.75 5.27 17.89
C TYR A 575 2.80 6.09 18.76
N HIS A 576 3.26 6.45 19.95
CA HIS A 576 2.46 7.16 20.95
C HIS A 576 1.84 8.48 20.47
N MET A 577 2.61 9.33 19.75
CA MET A 577 2.07 10.59 19.21
C MET A 577 0.92 10.35 18.25
N ALA A 578 1.05 9.36 17.36
CA ALA A 578 -0.03 8.99 16.45
C ALA A 578 -1.27 8.52 17.22
N LYS A 579 -1.14 7.59 18.17
CA LYS A 579 -2.28 7.16 19.00
C LYS A 579 -2.95 8.31 19.76
N ALA A 580 -2.17 9.29 20.23
CA ALA A 580 -2.70 10.48 20.89
C ALA A 580 -3.49 11.39 19.93
N VAL A 581 -3.09 11.49 18.66
CA VAL A 581 -3.85 12.23 17.62
C VAL A 581 -5.17 11.52 17.29
N ILE A 582 -5.21 10.18 17.24
CA ILE A 582 -6.48 9.42 17.13
C ILE A 582 -7.40 9.78 18.30
N GLU A 583 -6.87 9.74 19.53
CA GLU A 583 -7.64 10.07 20.73
C GLU A 583 -8.18 11.50 20.71
N LEU A 584 -7.39 12.44 20.21
CA LEU A 584 -7.84 13.82 20.05
C LEU A 584 -8.99 13.91 19.04
N ILE A 585 -8.87 13.28 17.86
CA ILE A 585 -9.90 13.30 16.82
C ILE A 585 -11.22 12.73 17.36
N ASP A 586 -11.17 11.55 17.96
CA ASP A 586 -12.37 10.86 18.41
C ASP A 586 -13.02 11.57 19.63
N THR A 587 -12.20 12.13 20.53
CA THR A 587 -12.71 12.95 21.64
C THR A 587 -13.41 14.23 21.13
N VAL A 588 -12.85 14.89 20.12
CA VAL A 588 -13.47 16.08 19.51
C VAL A 588 -14.74 15.71 18.77
N ALA A 589 -14.75 14.59 18.05
CA ALA A 589 -15.93 14.09 17.35
C ALA A 589 -17.11 13.87 18.30
N ALA A 590 -16.85 13.27 19.48
CA ALA A 590 -17.88 13.08 20.50
C ALA A 590 -18.48 14.41 21.01
N VAL A 591 -17.70 15.48 21.10
CA VAL A 591 -18.22 16.81 21.50
C VAL A 591 -19.03 17.43 20.36
N VAL A 592 -18.46 17.51 19.16
CA VAL A 592 -19.08 18.17 18.00
C VAL A 592 -20.39 17.50 17.60
N ASN A 593 -20.42 16.16 17.52
CA ASN A 593 -21.60 15.43 17.07
C ASN A 593 -22.80 15.54 18.02
N ASN A 594 -22.56 15.81 19.31
CA ASN A 594 -23.57 15.94 20.35
C ASN A 594 -23.95 17.40 20.66
N ASP A 595 -23.30 18.38 20.04
CA ASP A 595 -23.65 19.80 20.19
C ASP A 595 -24.83 20.17 19.27
N LYS A 596 -26.02 20.32 19.85
CA LYS A 596 -27.25 20.69 19.13
C LYS A 596 -27.17 22.04 18.42
N ASP A 597 -26.22 22.90 18.79
CA ASP A 597 -26.08 24.22 18.15
C ASP A 597 -25.41 24.12 16.77
N THR A 598 -24.63 23.08 16.51
CA THR A 598 -23.73 23.01 15.34
C THR A 598 -23.75 21.68 14.60
N ASN A 599 -24.27 20.61 15.20
CA ASN A 599 -24.14 19.25 14.66
C ASN A 599 -24.91 18.99 13.36
N ASP A 600 -25.86 19.84 12.98
CA ASP A 600 -26.52 19.80 11.67
C ASP A 600 -25.64 20.39 10.55
N LEU A 601 -24.63 21.19 10.91
CA LEU A 601 -23.68 21.83 9.98
C LEU A 601 -22.30 21.15 9.99
N LEU A 602 -21.93 20.52 11.10
CA LEU A 602 -20.60 19.94 11.28
C LEU A 602 -20.70 18.57 11.94
N LYS A 603 -20.28 17.53 11.22
CA LYS A 603 -20.10 16.16 11.74
C LYS A 603 -18.65 15.74 11.61
N VAL A 604 -18.20 14.91 12.54
CA VAL A 604 -16.87 14.29 12.51
C VAL A 604 -17.01 12.81 12.84
N VAL A 605 -16.40 11.93 12.08
CA VAL A 605 -16.36 10.50 12.39
C VAL A 605 -14.96 9.95 12.16
N PHE A 606 -14.52 9.09 13.07
CA PHE A 606 -13.34 8.27 12.88
C PHE A 606 -13.81 6.85 12.59
N VAL A 607 -13.67 6.39 11.34
CA VAL A 607 -14.05 5.02 10.97
C VAL A 607 -13.04 4.03 11.53
N GLU A 608 -13.55 2.99 12.17
CA GLU A 608 -12.70 1.96 12.78
C GLU A 608 -12.18 0.99 11.73
N ASN A 609 -10.99 0.43 12.00
CA ASN A 609 -10.40 -0.66 11.22
C ASN A 609 -10.36 -0.44 9.70
N TYR A 610 -9.97 0.77 9.27
CA TYR A 610 -9.81 1.08 7.85
C TYR A 610 -8.96 0.02 7.12
N ASN A 611 -9.54 -0.60 6.09
CA ASN A 611 -8.98 -1.66 5.26
C ASN A 611 -9.43 -1.50 3.79
N VAL A 612 -9.14 -2.47 2.91
CA VAL A 612 -9.50 -2.37 1.49
C VAL A 612 -11.02 -2.40 1.33
N THR A 613 -11.70 -3.32 1.99
CA THR A 613 -13.16 -3.44 1.95
C THR A 613 -13.87 -2.16 2.41
N TYR A 614 -13.32 -1.41 3.36
CA TYR A 614 -13.89 -0.11 3.74
C TYR A 614 -13.56 0.98 2.73
N ALA A 615 -12.32 0.98 2.22
CA ALA A 615 -11.91 1.90 1.16
C ALA A 615 -12.81 1.81 -0.08
N GLU A 616 -13.30 0.63 -0.44
CA GLU A 616 -14.24 0.41 -1.55
C GLU A 616 -15.55 1.23 -1.43
N TYR A 617 -15.98 1.56 -0.21
CA TYR A 617 -17.13 2.46 0.05
C TYR A 617 -16.70 3.92 0.12
N ILE A 618 -15.52 4.18 0.70
CA ILE A 618 -15.04 5.52 0.99
C ILE A 618 -14.61 6.27 -0.28
N MET A 619 -13.84 5.62 -1.17
CA MET A 619 -13.28 6.29 -2.34
C MET A 619 -14.37 6.86 -3.27
N PRO A 620 -15.47 6.14 -3.57
CA PRO A 620 -16.54 6.65 -4.42
C PRO A 620 -17.39 7.76 -3.77
N ALA A 621 -17.46 7.78 -2.43
CA ALA A 621 -18.34 8.68 -1.68
C ALA A 621 -17.74 10.08 -1.42
N ALA A 622 -16.43 10.26 -1.51
CA ALA A 622 -15.80 11.54 -1.20
C ALA A 622 -16.21 12.66 -2.16
N ASP A 623 -16.49 13.84 -1.59
CA ASP A 623 -16.53 15.11 -2.32
C ASP A 623 -15.12 15.75 -2.29
N LEU A 624 -14.53 15.84 -1.10
CA LEU A 624 -13.17 16.33 -0.87
C LEU A 624 -12.23 15.21 -0.40
N SER A 625 -11.03 15.22 -0.97
CA SER A 625 -9.96 14.27 -0.69
C SER A 625 -8.79 15.00 -0.04
N GLU A 626 -8.58 14.74 1.26
CA GLU A 626 -7.55 15.40 2.07
C GLU A 626 -6.15 14.81 1.84
N GLN A 627 -5.33 15.54 1.08
CA GLN A 627 -3.98 15.16 0.67
C GLN A 627 -2.94 16.14 1.19
N ILE A 628 -2.97 16.33 2.51
CA ILE A 628 -2.33 17.44 3.20
C ILE A 628 -0.99 17.10 3.83
N SER A 629 -0.20 16.18 3.28
CA SER A 629 1.12 15.89 3.84
C SER A 629 2.04 17.12 3.78
N THR A 630 2.98 17.27 4.72
CA THR A 630 4.00 18.32 4.62
C THR A 630 4.77 18.16 3.31
N ALA A 631 4.89 19.21 2.50
CA ALA A 631 5.62 19.12 1.24
C ALA A 631 7.04 18.57 1.46
N THR A 632 7.53 17.71 0.56
CA THR A 632 8.76 16.88 0.66
C THR A 632 8.64 15.58 1.46
N LYS A 633 7.48 15.24 2.04
CA LYS A 633 7.36 14.07 2.93
C LYS A 633 6.53 12.93 2.34
N GLU A 634 5.60 13.21 1.44
CA GLU A 634 4.88 12.18 0.69
C GLU A 634 5.63 11.82 -0.60
N ALA A 635 6.09 10.58 -0.70
CA ALA A 635 6.79 10.12 -1.89
C ALA A 635 5.89 10.08 -3.14
N SER A 636 4.60 9.79 -2.97
CA SER A 636 3.63 9.73 -4.06
C SER A 636 2.22 9.83 -3.49
N GLY A 637 1.71 8.75 -2.90
CA GLY A 637 0.32 8.63 -2.51
C GLY A 637 -0.51 7.98 -3.62
N THR A 638 -1.27 6.92 -3.27
CA THR A 638 -2.17 6.24 -4.20
C THR A 638 -3.65 6.39 -3.80
N GLY A 639 -3.92 6.89 -2.60
CA GLY A 639 -5.29 7.21 -2.17
C GLY A 639 -5.88 8.39 -2.94
N ASN A 640 -5.08 9.42 -3.17
CA ASN A 640 -5.42 10.58 -4.00
C ASN A 640 -5.85 10.18 -5.43
N MET A 641 -5.13 9.24 -6.06
CA MET A 641 -5.47 8.71 -7.38
C MET A 641 -6.85 8.04 -7.39
N LYS A 642 -7.19 7.27 -6.34
CA LYS A 642 -8.49 6.58 -6.23
C LYS A 642 -9.63 7.59 -6.08
N PHE A 643 -9.41 8.60 -5.24
CA PHE A 643 -10.36 9.68 -5.03
C PHE A 643 -10.60 10.49 -6.31
N MET A 644 -9.53 10.88 -7.01
CA MET A 644 -9.60 11.56 -8.30
C MET A 644 -10.39 10.75 -9.34
N MET A 645 -10.07 9.47 -9.48
CA MET A 645 -10.74 8.55 -10.42
C MET A 645 -12.24 8.40 -10.13
N ASN A 646 -12.66 8.64 -8.89
CA ASN A 646 -14.06 8.64 -8.49
C ASN A 646 -14.67 10.05 -8.36
N GLY A 647 -14.00 11.08 -8.88
CA GLY A 647 -14.51 12.44 -8.98
C GLY A 647 -14.46 13.28 -7.70
N ALA A 648 -13.68 12.88 -6.70
CA ALA A 648 -13.42 13.74 -5.55
C ALA A 648 -12.38 14.81 -5.91
N ILE A 649 -12.58 16.03 -5.42
CA ILE A 649 -11.65 17.14 -5.61
C ILE A 649 -10.55 17.05 -4.55
N THR A 650 -9.29 17.18 -4.98
CA THR A 650 -8.17 17.17 -4.03
C THR A 650 -8.07 18.52 -3.33
N ILE A 651 -8.07 18.49 -1.99
CA ILE A 651 -7.57 19.57 -1.15
C ILE A 651 -6.21 19.14 -0.59
N GLY A 652 -5.14 19.83 -0.97
CA GLY A 652 -3.80 19.29 -0.72
C GLY A 652 -2.64 20.24 -0.94
N THR A 653 -1.47 19.79 -0.50
CA THR A 653 -0.18 20.45 -0.78
C THR A 653 0.37 20.02 -2.14
N MET A 654 1.28 20.82 -2.70
CA MET A 654 2.07 20.43 -3.88
C MET A 654 3.17 19.43 -3.50
N ASP A 655 2.76 18.21 -3.14
CA ASP A 655 3.64 17.13 -2.72
C ASP A 655 3.22 15.79 -3.34
N GLY A 656 4.18 14.87 -3.46
CA GLY A 656 3.95 13.54 -4.05
C GLY A 656 3.19 13.60 -5.38
N ALA A 657 2.18 12.74 -5.51
CA ALA A 657 1.35 12.64 -6.70
C ALA A 657 0.27 13.72 -6.83
N ASN A 658 0.11 14.61 -5.84
CA ASN A 658 -0.78 15.76 -6.01
C ASN A 658 -0.26 16.71 -7.10
N VAL A 659 1.07 16.78 -7.26
CA VAL A 659 1.70 17.56 -8.34
C VAL A 659 1.23 17.05 -9.70
N GLU A 660 1.27 15.72 -9.89
CA GLU A 660 0.85 15.07 -11.12
C GLU A 660 -0.67 15.19 -11.32
N ILE A 661 -1.49 15.06 -10.25
CA ILE A 661 -2.95 15.25 -10.33
C ILE A 661 -3.30 16.66 -10.82
N VAL A 662 -2.61 17.68 -10.30
CA VAL A 662 -2.79 19.08 -10.70
C VAL A 662 -2.33 19.32 -12.14
N GLN A 663 -1.29 18.62 -12.60
CA GLN A 663 -0.81 18.69 -13.97
C GLN A 663 -1.82 18.08 -14.96
N GLU A 664 -2.38 16.93 -14.62
CA GLU A 664 -3.32 16.21 -15.49
C GLU A 664 -4.71 16.88 -15.50
N ALA A 665 -5.32 17.11 -14.34
CA ALA A 665 -6.69 17.66 -14.27
C ALA A 665 -6.77 19.18 -14.28
N GLY A 666 -5.65 19.90 -14.20
CA GLY A 666 -5.62 21.36 -14.11
C GLY A 666 -5.72 21.89 -12.67
N LYS A 667 -5.02 23.00 -12.42
CA LYS A 667 -4.94 23.63 -11.08
C LYS A 667 -6.28 24.20 -10.63
N GLU A 668 -7.07 24.71 -11.55
CA GLU A 668 -8.41 25.25 -11.32
C GLU A 668 -9.40 24.18 -10.86
N ASN A 669 -9.13 22.89 -11.13
CA ASN A 669 -9.99 21.78 -10.75
C ASN A 669 -9.59 21.12 -9.42
N ASN A 670 -8.65 21.72 -8.71
CA ASN A 670 -8.11 21.26 -7.42
C ASN A 670 -7.97 22.44 -6.44
N ILE A 671 -7.86 22.14 -5.15
CA ILE A 671 -7.73 23.15 -4.09
C ILE A 671 -6.35 22.99 -3.44
N ILE A 672 -5.40 23.79 -3.91
CA ILE A 672 -3.99 23.67 -3.50
C ILE A 672 -3.60 24.78 -2.52
N PHE A 673 -2.88 24.40 -1.47
CA PHE A 673 -2.40 25.31 -0.43
C PHE A 673 -1.04 24.92 0.13
N GLY A 674 -0.56 25.73 1.08
CA GLY A 674 0.60 25.44 1.89
C GLY A 674 1.93 25.85 1.26
N LEU A 675 2.99 25.58 1.99
CA LEU A 675 4.36 25.80 1.55
C LEU A 675 4.72 24.87 0.37
N SER A 676 5.55 25.39 -0.54
CA SER A 676 6.21 24.60 -1.57
C SER A 676 7.33 23.72 -0.99
N ALA A 677 7.71 22.68 -1.73
CA ALA A 677 8.84 21.83 -1.38
C ALA A 677 10.14 22.62 -1.14
N GLU A 678 10.39 23.65 -1.97
CA GLU A 678 11.56 24.52 -1.83
C GLU A 678 11.53 25.35 -0.53
N GLU A 679 10.38 25.90 -0.17
CA GLU A 679 10.22 26.65 1.08
C GLU A 679 10.41 25.76 2.30
N VAL A 680 9.87 24.54 2.28
CA VAL A 680 10.05 23.56 3.36
C VAL A 680 11.53 23.18 3.51
N SER A 681 12.22 22.85 2.40
CA SER A 681 13.66 22.52 2.44
C SER A 681 14.48 23.68 3.01
N LYS A 682 14.22 24.93 2.57
CA LYS A 682 14.91 26.12 3.12
C LYS A 682 14.68 26.31 4.61
N ILE A 683 13.49 25.97 5.12
CA ILE A 683 13.18 26.03 6.55
C ILE A 683 14.05 25.02 7.32
N TYR A 684 14.11 23.77 6.85
CA TYR A 684 14.92 22.73 7.49
C TYR A 684 16.43 23.04 7.42
N GLU A 685 16.94 23.53 6.30
CA GLU A 685 18.35 23.89 6.13
C GLU A 685 18.78 25.03 7.05
N LYS A 686 17.96 26.06 7.20
CA LYS A 686 18.29 27.25 7.99
C LYS A 686 18.08 27.04 9.50
N ASN A 687 17.26 26.06 9.87
CA ASN A 687 16.91 25.74 11.26
C ASN A 687 16.45 26.96 12.09
N GLY A 688 15.77 27.92 11.46
CA GLY A 688 15.35 29.19 12.06
C GLY A 688 13.86 29.30 12.36
N TYR A 689 13.09 28.23 12.15
CA TYR A 689 11.65 28.22 12.37
C TYR A 689 11.30 28.21 13.86
N LYS A 690 10.45 29.15 14.28
CA LYS A 690 10.01 29.32 15.66
C LYS A 690 8.49 29.17 15.78
N PRO A 691 7.98 27.95 15.99
CA PRO A 691 6.54 27.70 16.04
C PRO A 691 5.79 28.55 17.06
N ARG A 692 6.40 28.78 18.23
CA ARG A 692 5.79 29.56 19.30
C ARG A 692 5.40 30.98 18.89
N GLU A 693 6.21 31.63 18.04
CA GLU A 693 5.91 32.99 17.57
C GLU A 693 4.63 33.03 16.72
N ILE A 694 4.32 31.96 15.97
CA ILE A 694 3.06 31.85 15.21
C ILE A 694 1.88 31.73 16.16
N TYR A 695 1.99 30.86 17.16
CA TYR A 695 0.94 30.68 18.17
C TYR A 695 0.65 31.98 18.95
N ASP A 696 1.69 32.70 19.38
CA ASP A 696 1.53 33.94 20.16
C ASP A 696 0.87 35.06 19.33
N GLN A 697 0.94 35.00 17.99
CA GLN A 697 0.36 35.99 17.07
C GLN A 697 -0.99 35.60 16.47
N ASP A 698 -1.44 34.33 16.60
CA ASP A 698 -2.70 33.85 16.03
C ASP A 698 -3.74 33.51 17.13
N PRO A 699 -4.69 34.41 17.42
CA PRO A 699 -5.75 34.16 18.39
C PRO A 699 -6.60 32.92 18.09
N ARG A 700 -6.70 32.50 16.82
CA ARG A 700 -7.46 31.30 16.44
C ARG A 700 -6.78 30.05 17.00
N LEU A 701 -5.47 29.93 16.83
CA LEU A 701 -4.69 28.81 17.39
C LEU A 701 -4.73 28.80 18.92
N GLN A 702 -4.68 29.97 19.57
CA GLN A 702 -4.82 30.08 21.02
C GLN A 702 -6.18 29.56 21.51
N ASN A 703 -7.26 29.90 20.81
CA ASN A 703 -8.61 29.42 21.12
C ASN A 703 -8.76 27.91 20.90
N VAL A 704 -8.17 27.37 19.82
CA VAL A 704 -8.15 25.92 19.55
C VAL A 704 -7.42 25.19 20.68
N PHE A 705 -6.23 25.66 21.09
CA PHE A 705 -5.46 25.04 22.17
C PHE A 705 -6.20 25.11 23.50
N LYS A 706 -6.84 26.25 23.80
CA LYS A 706 -7.67 26.41 25.00
C LYS A 706 -8.83 25.42 25.01
N PHE A 707 -9.49 25.20 23.87
CA PHE A 707 -10.57 24.21 23.76
C PHE A 707 -10.08 22.78 23.94
N ILE A 708 -8.93 22.43 23.37
CA ILE A 708 -8.31 21.10 23.56
C ILE A 708 -8.10 20.80 25.05
N ARG A 709 -7.68 21.81 25.84
CA ARG A 709 -7.53 21.69 27.30
C ARG A 709 -8.86 21.55 28.07
N THR A 710 -10.01 21.74 27.44
CA THR A 710 -11.34 21.50 28.05
C THR A 710 -11.91 20.11 27.76
N LEU A 711 -11.30 19.34 26.84
CA LEU A 711 -11.85 18.06 26.37
C LEU A 711 -11.81 16.94 27.41
N LYS A 712 -10.89 17.02 28.40
CA LYS A 712 -10.72 16.02 29.45
C LYS A 712 -10.70 16.70 30.81
N LYS A 713 -10.99 15.93 31.86
CA LYS A 713 -10.96 16.41 33.26
C LYS A 713 -9.59 16.97 33.66
N ASN A 714 -8.51 16.36 33.18
CA ASN A 714 -7.17 16.89 33.29
C ASN A 714 -6.89 17.80 32.09
N PRO A 715 -6.76 19.13 32.26
CA PRO A 715 -6.50 20.04 31.15
C PRO A 715 -5.18 19.79 30.43
N ALA A 716 -4.21 19.17 31.10
CA ALA A 716 -2.89 18.86 30.55
C ALA A 716 -2.85 17.54 29.76
N HIS A 717 -3.97 16.81 29.63
CA HIS A 717 -4.01 15.48 28.99
C HIS A 717 -3.39 15.45 27.58
N PHE A 718 -3.69 16.47 26.76
CA PHE A 718 -3.17 16.60 25.41
C PHE A 718 -1.96 17.56 25.31
N ASP A 719 -1.40 18.04 26.43
CA ASP A 719 -0.28 19.00 26.39
C ASP A 719 0.96 18.42 25.70
N TYR A 720 1.14 17.11 25.63
CA TYR A 720 2.22 16.50 24.83
C TYR A 720 2.11 16.86 23.34
N ILE A 721 0.90 16.82 22.76
CA ILE A 721 0.64 17.26 21.38
C ILE A 721 0.88 18.76 21.26
N LEU A 722 0.29 19.54 22.17
CA LEU A 722 0.37 21.00 22.13
C LEU A 722 1.82 21.50 22.30
N ASN A 723 2.58 20.91 23.19
CA ASN A 723 3.99 21.23 23.41
C ASN A 723 4.86 20.81 22.22
N ASN A 724 4.56 19.69 21.55
CA ASN A 724 5.25 19.33 20.32
C ASN A 724 5.07 20.40 19.24
N LEU A 725 3.84 20.91 19.08
CA LEU A 725 3.55 22.03 18.18
C LEU A 725 4.27 23.31 18.62
N LEU A 726 4.26 23.68 19.90
CA LEU A 726 4.88 24.95 20.34
C LEU A 726 6.41 24.94 20.26
N ASN A 727 7.05 23.79 20.41
CA ASN A 727 8.50 23.67 20.51
C ASN A 727 9.17 23.24 19.20
N SER A 728 8.62 22.23 18.52
CA SER A 728 9.23 21.65 17.32
C SER A 728 8.44 21.99 16.07
N ASP A 729 7.14 21.64 16.05
CA ASP A 729 6.29 21.64 14.85
C ASP A 729 7.05 21.23 13.59
N TYR A 730 7.79 20.12 13.67
CA TYR A 730 8.69 19.67 12.61
C TYR A 730 7.96 19.51 11.26
N PHE A 731 6.67 19.16 11.30
CA PHE A 731 5.83 18.97 10.13
C PHE A 731 5.03 20.23 9.72
N LEU A 732 5.36 21.38 10.30
CA LEU A 732 4.88 22.70 9.86
C LEU A 732 3.35 22.82 9.90
N VAL A 733 2.70 22.16 10.87
CA VAL A 733 1.24 22.16 11.07
C VAL A 733 0.76 23.57 11.36
N MET A 734 1.39 24.29 12.29
CA MET A 734 0.98 25.67 12.63
C MET A 734 1.40 26.64 11.52
N LYS A 735 2.48 26.35 10.80
CA LYS A 735 2.95 27.19 9.69
C LYS A 735 1.97 27.20 8.51
N ASP A 736 1.41 26.04 8.16
CA ASP A 736 0.44 25.89 7.07
C ASP A 736 -1.03 26.07 7.52
N PHE A 737 -1.30 26.17 8.81
CA PHE A 737 -2.66 26.27 9.34
C PHE A 737 -3.50 27.36 8.67
N ASN A 738 -2.95 28.56 8.48
CA ASN A 738 -3.68 29.68 7.90
C ASN A 738 -4.00 29.49 6.41
N SER A 739 -3.08 28.92 5.63
CA SER A 739 -3.33 28.66 4.20
C SER A 739 -4.33 27.50 4.03
N TYR A 740 -4.31 26.53 4.93
CA TYR A 740 -5.29 25.44 4.99
C TYR A 740 -6.69 25.93 5.34
N VAL A 741 -6.84 26.83 6.32
CA VAL A 741 -8.13 27.47 6.64
C VAL A 741 -8.73 28.16 5.40
N LYS A 742 -7.91 28.92 4.67
CA LYS A 742 -8.36 29.59 3.43
C LYS A 742 -8.75 28.61 2.33
N ALA A 743 -8.04 27.48 2.22
CA ALA A 743 -8.37 26.42 1.26
C ALA A 743 -9.76 25.84 1.54
N HIS A 744 -10.10 25.64 2.82
CA HIS A 744 -11.42 25.20 3.24
C HIS A 744 -12.52 26.23 3.00
N GLU A 745 -12.23 27.53 3.18
CA GLU A 745 -13.16 28.60 2.79
C GLU A 745 -13.44 28.56 1.27
N VAL A 746 -12.41 28.38 0.44
CA VAL A 746 -12.57 28.19 -1.01
C VAL A 746 -13.40 26.94 -1.33
N ALA A 747 -13.16 25.83 -0.63
CA ALA A 747 -13.90 24.59 -0.84
C ALA A 747 -15.39 24.73 -0.51
N ASN A 748 -15.71 25.37 0.62
CA ASN A 748 -17.10 25.60 1.05
C ASN A 748 -17.85 26.49 0.05
N GLU A 749 -17.23 27.58 -0.42
CA GLU A 749 -17.81 28.44 -1.44
C GLU A 749 -17.98 27.73 -2.79
N ALA A 750 -16.97 26.97 -3.22
CA ALA A 750 -17.02 26.25 -4.49
C ALA A 750 -18.15 25.20 -4.52
N TYR A 751 -18.47 24.57 -3.38
CA TYR A 751 -19.54 23.59 -3.33
C TYR A 751 -20.94 24.21 -3.45
N LYS A 752 -21.12 25.47 -3.04
CA LYS A 752 -22.39 26.21 -3.23
C LYS A 752 -22.70 26.40 -4.71
N ASP A 753 -21.68 26.57 -5.55
CA ASP A 753 -21.80 26.49 -7.01
C ASP A 753 -21.74 25.03 -7.49
N ARG A 754 -22.88 24.32 -7.40
CA ARG A 754 -22.97 22.91 -7.81
C ARG A 754 -22.53 22.68 -9.25
N LYS A 755 -22.81 23.60 -10.18
CA LYS A 755 -22.41 23.46 -11.58
C LYS A 755 -20.88 23.52 -11.71
N GLY A 756 -20.26 24.51 -11.08
CA GLY A 756 -18.81 24.64 -11.02
C GLY A 756 -18.14 23.47 -10.31
N TRP A 757 -18.74 22.93 -9.24
CA TRP A 757 -18.23 21.75 -8.54
C TRP A 757 -18.24 20.50 -9.43
N LEU A 758 -19.36 20.22 -10.10
CA LEU A 758 -19.50 19.04 -10.95
C LEU A 758 -18.60 19.11 -12.19
N HIS A 759 -18.37 20.31 -12.73
CA HIS A 759 -17.33 20.53 -13.73
C HIS A 759 -15.97 20.04 -13.25
N LYS A 760 -15.52 20.47 -12.07
CA LYS A 760 -14.23 20.05 -11.48
C LYS A 760 -14.19 18.55 -11.23
N SER A 761 -15.30 17.96 -10.76
CA SER A 761 -15.43 16.51 -10.54
C SER A 761 -15.24 15.72 -11.83
N ILE A 762 -15.92 16.11 -12.92
CA ILE A 762 -15.81 15.48 -14.24
C ILE A 762 -14.39 15.64 -14.80
N MET A 763 -13.76 16.81 -14.64
CA MET A 763 -12.37 17.02 -15.04
C MET A 763 -11.41 16.06 -14.34
N ASN A 764 -11.59 15.84 -13.03
CA ASN A 764 -10.77 14.87 -12.30
C ASN A 764 -11.00 13.43 -12.79
N ILE A 765 -12.25 13.03 -13.09
CA ILE A 765 -12.55 11.70 -13.65
C ILE A 765 -11.89 11.54 -15.02
N ALA A 766 -12.11 12.49 -15.92
CA ALA A 766 -11.65 12.43 -17.31
C ALA A 766 -10.12 12.29 -17.40
N HIS A 767 -9.40 13.02 -16.55
CA HIS A 767 -7.93 13.05 -16.55
C HIS A 767 -7.29 12.05 -15.56
N SER A 768 -8.07 11.13 -14.99
CA SER A 768 -7.55 10.12 -14.06
C SER A 768 -6.84 8.93 -14.74
N GLY A 769 -7.02 8.80 -16.06
CA GLY A 769 -6.48 7.69 -16.85
C GLY A 769 -4.96 7.51 -16.76
N PHE A 770 -4.22 8.62 -16.59
CA PHE A 770 -2.78 8.60 -16.37
C PHE A 770 -2.38 7.73 -15.18
N PHE A 771 -3.19 7.65 -14.12
CA PHE A 771 -2.86 6.97 -12.85
C PHE A 771 -3.18 5.48 -12.83
N THR A 772 -3.46 4.85 -13.97
CA THR A 772 -3.59 3.39 -14.04
C THR A 772 -2.27 2.70 -13.73
N SER A 773 -2.30 1.63 -12.91
CA SER A 773 -1.10 0.82 -12.64
C SER A 773 -0.60 0.07 -13.89
N ASP A 774 -1.43 -0.12 -14.92
CA ASP A 774 -1.00 -0.74 -16.17
C ASP A 774 0.07 0.10 -16.88
N ARG A 775 -0.09 1.43 -16.87
CA ARG A 775 0.89 2.39 -17.40
C ARG A 775 2.17 2.31 -16.60
N THR A 776 2.07 2.22 -15.27
CA THR A 776 3.24 2.05 -14.40
C THR A 776 3.97 0.74 -14.71
N ILE A 777 3.26 -0.39 -14.79
CA ILE A 777 3.84 -1.70 -15.12
C ILE A 777 4.44 -1.71 -16.53
N ALA A 778 3.78 -1.14 -17.53
CA ALA A 778 4.32 -1.01 -18.87
C ALA A 778 5.63 -0.21 -18.88
N ASN A 779 5.72 0.88 -18.11
CA ASN A 779 6.96 1.64 -17.96
C ASN A 779 8.06 0.85 -17.26
N TYR A 780 7.75 0.14 -16.17
CA TYR A 780 8.71 -0.76 -15.50
C TYR A 780 9.20 -1.83 -16.48
N ASN A 781 8.31 -2.43 -17.25
CA ASN A 781 8.65 -3.46 -18.21
C ASN A 781 9.54 -2.91 -19.34
N LYS A 782 9.19 -1.74 -19.87
CA LYS A 782 9.94 -1.08 -20.94
C LYS A 782 11.37 -0.70 -20.52
N ASP A 783 11.54 -0.18 -19.31
CA ASP A 783 12.80 0.45 -18.90
C ASP A 783 13.68 -0.43 -17.99
N ILE A 784 13.11 -1.47 -17.37
CA ILE A 784 13.80 -2.26 -16.31
C ILE A 784 13.72 -3.76 -16.58
N TRP A 785 12.51 -4.33 -16.69
CA TRP A 785 12.36 -5.79 -16.64
C TRP A 785 12.53 -6.46 -18.01
N HIS A 786 12.05 -5.82 -19.07
CA HIS A 786 12.08 -6.32 -20.45
C HIS A 786 11.48 -7.73 -20.59
N LEU A 787 10.34 -7.96 -19.95
CA LEU A 787 9.56 -9.19 -20.06
C LEU A 787 8.79 -9.23 -21.38
N GLU A 788 8.69 -10.43 -21.93
CA GLU A 788 7.81 -10.72 -23.07
C GLU A 788 6.40 -11.07 -22.58
N THR A 789 5.41 -10.82 -23.43
CA THR A 789 4.01 -11.14 -23.12
C THR A 789 3.71 -12.62 -23.33
N ILE A 790 2.95 -13.20 -22.41
CA ILE A 790 2.42 -14.55 -22.46
C ILE A 790 1.29 -14.58 -23.49
N LYS A 791 1.35 -15.50 -24.45
CA LYS A 791 0.37 -15.61 -25.53
C LYS A 791 -0.36 -16.95 -25.43
N LEU A 792 -1.31 -17.01 -24.50
CA LEU A 792 -2.21 -18.16 -24.42
C LEU A 792 -3.22 -18.05 -25.57
N ASN A 793 -3.30 -19.10 -26.41
CA ASN A 793 -4.32 -19.15 -27.45
C ASN A 793 -5.69 -19.34 -26.78
N ASN A 794 -6.46 -18.27 -26.67
CA ASN A 794 -7.87 -18.35 -26.28
C ASN A 794 -8.63 -19.04 -27.41
N LYS A 795 -8.94 -20.33 -27.23
CA LYS A 795 -9.94 -21.06 -28.02
C LYS A 795 -11.22 -21.20 -27.23
#